data_AF-A0A418N0Z8-F1
#
_entry.id   AF-A0A418N0Z8-F1
#
_cell.length_a   1.000
_cell.length_b   1.000
_cell.length_c   1.000
_cell.angle_alpha   90.00
_cell.angle_beta   90.00
_cell.angle_gamma   90.00
#
_symmetry.space_group_name_H-M   'P 1'
#
loop_
_entity.id
_entity.type
_entity.pdbx_description
1 polymer ?
#
loop_
_entity_poly.entity_id
_entity_poly.type
_entity_poly.pdbx_seq_one_letter_code
_entity_poly.pdbx_strand_id
1 'polypeptide(L)'
;MHRHGGQVRRHLHPFLIPDARPESPHQRCAVGPTCRRPSTPVGTEHPEIETEEPDERAAEKAREEAAGKATRATALEAAGLTPRAVSAAHRVDATTVGELLALGNNTFATRPGLGAKTRKELQRRVKEWRTRLGERETVPTSVAARKAATVEVTGETTAPGGATDLVRVGLDAIATLLVPGNNGRNAAEVEATRLLLNLPDATGTLPALQLWPQQPQVATAVGVSAGRIAQILGRQRKRWHDLPVVGSVRTQLIELLRDGGRVMGVAELAAALLVSRGSVRTGDELRLAVAVAAVRAAVEIDALEDEPRLLLRRHGRADIDGKPHPQGDRLLVALEAGEDDAPDTPAAPALLDYADVLGKAADKLAASEVLPSAATVLRTLAAVAAPGGAADAIDDRRRVLLAAVASERAAATARLELYPRNLDPVRALRLAQAGVVPPATSPEGHRGLTPEQVVQRVTARFPELAAPLPPHPKLDRLLAEAGFELRWNRDRYVPPPPRAGSSSMSIVQRRPSATNAPNRWAAESPELAEAMRAEERLTGARSAGGFRALTVRLNRYALARQELARRFDARPVNVAAVFLRELRGLVDARPKPTWETVLGADVAEAGSRSAIKLGEYVEQAWHLAVPSLHAELRADAGPVLLHDAAVLARYRAMERLHELADAARGGAGELWLLCPMEDPGTLPKLDGAVVPVGDNEWIALPDAWAVNAHRSSIPA
;
A
#
# COMPACT_ATOMS: atom_id res chain seq x y z
N MET A 1 -61.13 -31.70 -1.11
CA MET A 1 -62.44 -31.14 -1.52
C MET A 1 -62.22 -30.08 -2.59
N HIS A 2 -63.17 -29.98 -3.52
CA HIS A 2 -62.98 -29.53 -4.90
C HIS A 2 -62.51 -28.08 -5.14
N ARG A 3 -61.71 -27.96 -6.22
CA ARG A 3 -61.23 -26.75 -6.89
C ARG A 3 -62.31 -26.15 -7.80
N HIS A 4 -62.43 -24.83 -7.81
CA HIS A 4 -62.99 -23.93 -8.86
C HIS A 4 -62.24 -22.59 -8.69
N GLY A 5 -61.89 -21.77 -9.68
CA GLY A 5 -62.07 -21.75 -11.14
C GLY A 5 -61.06 -20.71 -11.69
N GLY A 6 -60.63 -20.83 -12.94
CA GLY A 6 -61.10 -19.90 -13.98
C GLY A 6 -60.01 -18.90 -14.38
N GLN A 7 -59.10 -19.31 -15.28
CA GLN A 7 -57.98 -18.50 -15.79
C GLN A 7 -58.37 -17.89 -17.16
N VAL A 8 -58.39 -16.57 -17.25
CA VAL A 8 -58.63 -15.81 -18.49
C VAL A 8 -57.31 -15.33 -19.08
N ARG A 9 -57.07 -15.67 -20.35
CA ARG A 9 -55.95 -15.22 -21.19
C ARG A 9 -56.07 -13.74 -21.54
N ARG A 10 -54.97 -12.96 -21.48
CA ARG A 10 -54.75 -11.78 -22.32
C ARG A 10 -53.29 -11.66 -22.75
N HIS A 11 -53.15 -11.16 -23.98
CA HIS A 11 -52.00 -11.12 -24.86
C HIS A 11 -50.82 -10.27 -24.37
N LEU A 12 -49.61 -10.77 -24.63
CA LEU A 12 -48.33 -10.04 -24.57
C LEU A 12 -47.98 -9.51 -25.98
N HIS A 13 -47.74 -8.21 -26.07
CA HIS A 13 -47.08 -7.53 -27.19
C HIS A 13 -45.63 -7.21 -26.77
N PRO A 14 -44.60 -7.49 -27.60
CA PRO A 14 -43.27 -6.95 -27.42
C PRO A 14 -43.06 -5.70 -28.29
N PHE A 15 -42.53 -4.62 -27.69
CA PHE A 15 -42.04 -3.44 -28.39
C PHE A 15 -40.54 -3.61 -28.69
N LEU A 16 -40.18 -3.56 -29.97
CA LEU A 16 -38.84 -3.49 -30.54
C LEU A 16 -38.66 -2.12 -31.20
N ILE A 17 -37.61 -1.38 -30.84
CA ILE A 17 -37.10 -0.17 -31.53
C ILE A 17 -35.56 -0.20 -31.45
N PRO A 18 -34.83 0.28 -32.48
CA PRO A 18 -33.78 -0.51 -33.14
C PRO A 18 -32.34 -0.01 -32.99
N ASP A 19 -31.44 -0.85 -33.52
CA ASP A 19 -30.01 -0.69 -33.76
C ASP A 19 -29.58 0.64 -34.40
N ALA A 20 -28.49 1.21 -33.88
CA ALA A 20 -27.70 2.25 -34.53
C ALA A 20 -26.26 1.75 -34.73
N ARG A 21 -25.90 1.45 -35.99
CA ARG A 21 -24.51 1.32 -36.48
C ARG A 21 -23.99 2.72 -36.87
N PRO A 22 -22.71 3.04 -36.67
CA PRO A 22 -22.06 4.12 -37.42
C PRO A 22 -21.24 3.55 -38.58
N GLU A 23 -21.63 3.95 -39.79
CA GLU A 23 -20.86 3.75 -41.04
C GLU A 23 -19.72 4.77 -41.14
N SER A 24 -18.56 4.30 -41.58
CA SER A 24 -17.44 5.10 -42.09
C SER A 24 -17.60 5.31 -43.60
N PRO A 25 -17.06 6.41 -44.17
CA PRO A 25 -16.61 6.33 -45.56
C PRO A 25 -15.20 6.91 -45.80
N HIS A 26 -14.34 6.02 -46.27
CA HIS A 26 -13.47 6.12 -47.44
C HIS A 26 -12.58 7.36 -47.71
N GLN A 27 -11.28 7.10 -47.58
CA GLN A 27 -10.21 7.55 -48.47
C GLN A 27 -10.44 7.12 -49.94
N ARG A 28 -10.26 8.05 -50.89
CA ARG A 28 -9.36 7.97 -52.07
C ARG A 28 -9.68 9.08 -53.08
N CYS A 29 -8.70 9.92 -53.37
CA CYS A 29 -8.49 10.53 -54.70
C CYS A 29 -6.99 10.82 -54.85
N ALA A 30 -6.37 10.20 -55.85
CA ALA A 30 -5.04 10.50 -56.35
C ALA A 30 -5.09 10.55 -57.89
N VAL A 31 -4.12 11.25 -58.47
CA VAL A 31 -3.78 11.53 -59.90
C VAL A 31 -4.03 13.01 -60.25
N GLY A 32 -3.08 13.82 -60.72
CA GLY A 32 -1.76 13.57 -61.31
C GLY A 32 -0.88 14.85 -61.40
N PRO A 33 0.19 14.85 -62.22
CA PRO A 33 1.46 15.55 -61.95
C PRO A 33 1.68 16.84 -62.77
N THR A 34 2.60 17.72 -62.33
CA THR A 34 3.67 18.32 -63.16
C THR A 34 4.53 19.36 -62.41
N CYS A 35 5.84 19.31 -62.74
CA CYS A 35 6.83 20.41 -62.82
C CYS A 35 7.48 21.06 -61.58
N ARG A 36 8.76 20.69 -61.43
CA ARG A 36 9.99 21.54 -61.36
C ARG A 36 10.21 22.45 -60.14
N ARG A 37 11.33 22.15 -59.45
CA ARG A 37 12.06 23.02 -58.51
C ARG A 37 12.36 24.41 -59.09
N PRO A 38 12.51 25.40 -58.20
CA PRO A 38 13.72 26.22 -58.22
C PRO A 38 14.43 26.30 -56.86
N SER A 39 15.65 26.78 -56.98
CA SER A 39 16.77 26.93 -56.05
C SER A 39 16.57 27.88 -54.87
N THR A 40 17.39 27.64 -53.83
CA THR A 40 17.69 28.50 -52.68
C THR A 40 18.16 29.91 -53.07
N PRO A 41 17.93 30.92 -52.20
CA PRO A 41 18.84 32.03 -52.05
C PRO A 41 19.56 32.01 -50.69
N VAL A 42 20.67 32.74 -50.70
CA VAL A 42 21.75 32.86 -49.74
C VAL A 42 21.38 33.73 -48.53
N GLY A 43 21.89 33.30 -47.36
CA GLY A 43 22.38 34.09 -46.21
C GLY A 43 21.81 35.48 -45.92
N THR A 44 21.14 35.59 -44.77
CA THR A 44 21.22 36.76 -43.91
C THR A 44 21.40 36.27 -42.48
N GLU A 45 22.55 36.63 -41.89
CA GLU A 45 22.90 36.33 -40.51
C GLU A 45 21.93 37.05 -39.56
N HIS A 46 21.25 36.28 -38.73
CA HIS A 46 20.67 36.75 -37.47
C HIS A 46 21.23 35.86 -36.37
N PRO A 47 21.81 36.43 -35.29
CA PRO A 47 22.37 35.64 -34.22
C PRO A 47 21.24 34.88 -33.54
N GLU A 48 21.31 33.55 -33.59
CA GLU A 48 20.51 32.68 -32.75
C GLU A 48 20.90 32.99 -31.29
N ILE A 49 19.97 33.63 -30.57
CA ILE A 49 20.04 33.68 -29.12
C ILE A 49 19.76 32.25 -28.67
N GLU A 50 20.83 31.53 -28.31
CA GLU A 50 20.74 30.32 -27.51
C GLU A 50 19.99 30.68 -26.22
N THR A 51 18.69 30.39 -26.16
CA THR A 51 17.97 30.36 -24.90
C THR A 51 18.51 29.20 -24.08
N GLU A 52 19.46 29.50 -23.20
CA GLU A 52 19.88 28.62 -22.11
C GLU A 52 18.63 28.13 -21.38
N GLU A 53 18.28 26.84 -21.53
CA GLU A 53 17.31 26.21 -20.62
C GLU A 53 17.95 26.18 -19.22
N PRO A 54 17.37 26.87 -18.22
CA PRO A 54 17.95 26.89 -16.89
C PRO A 54 17.91 25.48 -16.31
N ASP A 55 19.07 25.00 -15.86
CA ASP A 55 19.23 23.73 -15.13
C ASP A 55 18.14 23.63 -14.04
N GLU A 56 17.14 22.76 -14.26
CA GLU A 56 15.97 22.62 -13.39
C GLU A 56 16.38 22.35 -11.93
N ARG A 57 17.54 21.71 -11.72
CA ARG A 57 18.11 21.42 -10.41
C ARG A 57 18.67 22.66 -9.73
N ALA A 58 19.32 23.55 -10.49
CA ALA A 58 19.79 24.83 -9.97
C ALA A 58 18.62 25.73 -9.56
N ALA A 59 17.54 25.75 -10.36
CA ALA A 59 16.33 26.49 -10.04
C ALA A 59 15.62 25.94 -8.79
N GLU A 60 15.62 24.61 -8.58
CA GLU A 60 15.08 24.00 -7.36
C GLU A 60 15.90 24.33 -6.12
N LYS A 61 17.23 24.28 -6.22
CA LYS A 61 18.13 24.66 -5.12
C LYS A 61 17.97 26.13 -4.73
N ALA A 62 17.85 27.03 -5.70
CA ALA A 62 17.61 28.45 -5.45
C ALA A 62 16.27 28.70 -4.71
N ARG A 63 15.22 27.93 -5.06
CA ARG A 63 13.92 27.99 -4.37
C ARG A 63 14.02 27.48 -2.93
N GLU A 64 14.77 26.41 -2.68
CA GLU A 64 15.04 25.91 -1.32
C GLU A 64 15.78 26.96 -0.48
N GLU A 65 16.81 27.60 -1.02
CA GLU A 65 17.56 28.66 -0.31
C GLU A 65 16.71 29.90 -0.03
N ALA A 66 15.88 30.33 -0.99
CA ALA A 66 14.95 31.44 -0.82
C ALA A 66 13.89 31.13 0.24
N ALA A 67 13.30 29.93 0.19
CA ALA A 67 12.40 29.45 1.23
C ALA A 67 13.08 29.41 2.60
N GLY A 68 14.37 29.02 2.64
CA GLY A 68 15.29 29.03 3.78
C GLY A 68 15.50 30.40 4.45
N LYS A 69 15.37 31.49 3.69
CA LYS A 69 15.58 32.88 4.16
C LYS A 69 14.28 33.66 4.37
N ALA A 70 13.14 33.12 3.94
CA ALA A 70 11.86 33.82 3.99
C ALA A 70 11.46 34.23 5.42
N THR A 71 10.91 35.42 5.57
CA THR A 71 10.34 35.94 6.82
C THR A 71 8.84 36.19 6.61
N ARG A 72 8.08 36.52 7.66
CA ARG A 72 6.64 36.78 7.52
C ARG A 72 6.32 37.92 6.54
N ALA A 73 7.19 38.93 6.46
CA ALA A 73 7.03 40.05 5.55
C ALA A 73 7.48 39.74 4.10
N THR A 74 8.05 38.55 3.85
CA THR A 74 8.50 38.17 2.52
C THR A 74 7.30 37.95 1.61
N ALA A 75 7.29 38.64 0.47
CA ALA A 75 6.32 38.43 -0.60
C ALA A 75 6.43 37.01 -1.16
N LEU A 76 5.30 36.38 -1.53
CA LEU A 76 5.29 34.97 -1.93
C LEU A 76 6.12 34.68 -3.18
N GLU A 77 6.26 35.65 -4.07
CA GLU A 77 7.12 35.63 -5.27
C GLU A 77 8.60 35.44 -4.92
N ALA A 78 9.03 36.00 -3.78
CA ALA A 78 10.40 35.93 -3.28
C ALA A 78 10.59 34.81 -2.25
N ALA A 79 9.54 34.08 -1.89
CA ALA A 79 9.56 33.09 -0.83
C ALA A 79 10.06 31.70 -1.30
N GLY A 80 10.40 31.52 -2.57
CA GLY A 80 10.86 30.20 -3.07
C GLY A 80 9.72 29.19 -3.32
N LEU A 81 8.52 29.69 -3.62
CA LEU A 81 7.40 28.92 -4.17
C LEU A 81 7.48 28.88 -5.70
N THR A 82 6.91 27.83 -6.31
CA THR A 82 6.71 27.81 -7.76
C THR A 82 5.67 28.86 -8.19
N PRO A 83 5.74 29.39 -9.42
CA PRO A 83 4.75 30.35 -9.93
C PRO A 83 3.29 29.85 -9.81
N ARG A 84 3.09 28.53 -9.96
CA ARG A 84 1.79 27.88 -9.78
C ARG A 84 1.31 27.93 -8.32
N ALA A 85 2.21 27.75 -7.36
CA ALA A 85 1.90 27.84 -5.94
C ALA A 85 1.62 29.28 -5.51
N VAL A 86 2.36 30.27 -6.04
CA VAL A 86 2.11 31.70 -5.81
C VAL A 86 0.73 32.10 -6.36
N SER A 87 0.41 31.73 -7.60
CA SER A 87 -0.92 31.99 -8.18
C SER A 87 -2.05 31.31 -7.41
N ALA A 88 -1.81 30.13 -6.83
CA ALA A 88 -2.76 29.47 -5.94
C ALA A 88 -3.00 30.22 -4.63
N ALA A 89 -1.95 30.80 -4.05
CA ALA A 89 -2.03 31.59 -2.82
C ALA A 89 -2.67 32.99 -3.05
N HIS A 90 -2.43 33.63 -4.18
CA HIS A 90 -3.11 34.89 -4.51
C HIS A 90 -4.63 34.74 -4.66
N ARG A 91 -5.11 33.56 -5.10
CA ARG A 91 -6.55 33.26 -5.17
C ARG A 91 -7.23 33.08 -3.79
N VAL A 92 -6.47 33.15 -2.71
CA VAL A 92 -6.96 33.17 -1.31
C VAL A 92 -6.54 34.47 -0.62
N ASP A 93 -6.23 35.51 -1.39
CA ASP A 93 -5.81 36.83 -0.91
C ASP A 93 -4.58 36.80 0.00
N ALA A 94 -3.73 35.78 -0.13
CA ALA A 94 -2.43 35.73 0.54
C ALA A 94 -1.33 36.21 -0.40
N THR A 95 -0.70 37.32 -0.03
CA THR A 95 0.37 37.98 -0.79
C THR A 95 1.73 37.86 -0.10
N THR A 96 1.73 37.62 1.21
CA THR A 96 2.95 37.43 2.02
C THR A 96 3.00 36.06 2.66
N VAL A 97 4.20 35.63 3.08
CA VAL A 97 4.38 34.40 3.88
C VAL A 97 3.54 34.47 5.16
N GLY A 98 3.48 35.61 5.84
CA GLY A 98 2.67 35.79 7.04
C GLY A 98 1.16 35.60 6.80
N GLU A 99 0.63 36.15 5.71
CA GLU A 99 -0.77 35.96 5.33
C GLU A 99 -1.06 34.52 4.94
N LEU A 100 -0.16 33.88 4.18
CA LEU A 100 -0.28 32.47 3.82
C LEU A 100 -0.24 31.54 5.05
N LEU A 101 0.56 31.90 6.06
CA LEU A 101 0.61 31.15 7.33
C LEU A 101 -0.65 31.34 8.17
N ALA A 102 -1.27 32.52 8.12
CA ALA A 102 -2.53 32.81 8.80
C ALA A 102 -3.72 32.04 8.20
N LEU A 103 -3.61 31.58 6.95
CA LEU A 103 -4.62 30.74 6.32
C LEU A 103 -4.63 29.32 6.91
N GLY A 104 -5.84 28.77 7.01
CA GLY A 104 -6.07 27.42 7.47
C GLY A 104 -5.36 26.37 6.60
N ASN A 105 -4.82 25.30 7.19
CA ASN A 105 -4.26 24.17 6.42
C ASN A 105 -5.29 23.54 5.47
N ASN A 106 -6.58 23.66 5.81
CA ASN A 106 -7.68 23.10 5.05
C ASN A 106 -8.01 23.92 3.79
N THR A 107 -7.64 25.21 3.73
CA THR A 107 -7.97 26.10 2.60
C THR A 107 -7.45 25.56 1.26
N PHE A 108 -6.31 24.88 1.26
CA PHE A 108 -5.71 24.30 0.05
C PHE A 108 -5.98 22.80 -0.13
N ALA A 109 -6.40 22.10 0.94
CA ALA A 109 -6.68 20.67 0.90
C ALA A 109 -7.98 20.36 0.15
N THR A 110 -9.03 21.16 0.38
CA THR A 110 -10.39 20.92 -0.13
C THR A 110 -10.76 21.75 -1.36
N ARG A 111 -9.89 22.64 -1.84
CA ARG A 111 -10.20 23.51 -2.99
C ARG A 111 -10.18 22.76 -4.33
N PRO A 112 -11.30 22.78 -5.09
CA PRO A 112 -11.35 22.26 -6.46
C PRO A 112 -10.38 23.02 -7.38
N GLY A 113 -9.75 22.32 -8.33
CA GLY A 113 -8.90 22.96 -9.36
C GLY A 113 -7.42 23.19 -8.99
N LEU A 114 -6.96 22.72 -7.82
CA LEU A 114 -5.52 22.69 -7.49
C LEU A 114 -4.88 21.34 -7.85
N GLY A 115 -3.80 21.38 -8.64
CA GLY A 115 -3.01 20.18 -8.97
C GLY A 115 -2.32 19.58 -7.73
N ALA A 116 -2.22 18.24 -7.68
CA ALA A 116 -1.68 17.53 -6.51
C ALA A 116 -0.24 17.93 -6.13
N LYS A 117 0.61 18.26 -7.13
CA LYS A 117 1.98 18.74 -6.90
C LYS A 117 2.01 20.09 -6.19
N THR A 118 1.22 21.06 -6.68
CA THR A 118 1.10 22.40 -6.10
C THR A 118 0.52 22.36 -4.67
N ARG A 119 -0.45 21.48 -4.44
CA ARG A 119 -1.01 21.26 -3.10
C ARG A 119 0.05 20.75 -2.12
N LYS A 120 0.82 19.72 -2.50
CA LYS A 120 1.90 19.17 -1.67
C LYS A 120 2.99 20.20 -1.41
N GLU A 121 3.32 21.02 -2.40
CA GLU A 121 4.32 22.09 -2.26
C GLU A 121 3.89 23.14 -1.23
N LEU A 122 2.66 23.69 -1.36
CA LEU A 122 2.13 24.66 -0.41
C LEU A 122 2.06 24.09 1.01
N GLN A 123 1.53 22.87 1.17
CA GLN A 123 1.46 22.20 2.47
C GLN A 123 2.85 22.00 3.10
N ARG A 124 3.84 21.59 2.29
CA ARG A 124 5.22 21.43 2.74
C ARG A 124 5.81 22.75 3.21
N ARG A 125 5.70 23.82 2.42
CA ARG A 125 6.28 25.14 2.72
C ARG A 125 5.61 25.82 3.91
N VAL A 126 4.29 25.72 4.03
CA VAL A 126 3.56 26.19 5.22
C VAL A 126 4.07 25.47 6.47
N LYS A 127 4.21 24.13 6.43
CA LYS A 127 4.76 23.35 7.55
C LYS A 127 6.19 23.80 7.92
N GLU A 128 7.05 23.97 6.91
CA GLU A 128 8.43 24.42 7.09
C GLU A 128 8.51 25.81 7.74
N TRP A 129 7.76 26.78 7.21
CA TRP A 129 7.78 28.15 7.73
C TRP A 129 7.12 28.30 9.09
N ARG A 130 6.05 27.55 9.42
CA ARG A 130 5.51 27.56 10.78
C ARG A 130 6.52 27.07 11.80
N THR A 131 7.24 26.00 11.45
CA THR A 131 8.29 25.43 12.30
C THR A 131 9.45 26.42 12.48
N ARG A 132 9.93 27.03 11.39
CA ARG A 132 11.08 27.94 11.44
C ARG A 132 10.76 29.31 12.03
N LEU A 133 9.65 29.92 11.61
CA LEU A 133 9.27 31.28 12.00
C LEU A 133 8.54 31.32 13.35
N GLY A 134 8.54 30.19 14.07
CA GLY A 134 8.12 30.12 15.47
C GLY A 134 6.72 30.68 15.69
N GLU A 135 5.75 30.32 14.85
CA GLU A 135 4.35 30.56 15.22
C GLU A 135 4.07 29.80 16.51
N ARG A 136 4.08 30.54 17.63
CA ARG A 136 3.42 30.13 18.87
C ARG A 136 2.04 29.66 18.46
N GLU A 137 1.78 28.37 18.66
CA GLU A 137 0.52 27.80 18.24
C GLU A 137 -0.64 28.64 18.79
N THR A 138 -1.67 28.88 17.97
CA THR A 138 -2.75 29.81 18.32
C THR A 138 -3.39 29.40 19.64
N VAL A 139 -3.41 30.29 20.62
CA VAL A 139 -3.95 29.95 21.93
C VAL A 139 -5.48 29.80 21.82
N PRO A 140 -6.07 28.62 22.13
CA PRO A 140 -7.52 28.40 22.02
C PRO A 140 -8.35 29.35 22.89
N THR A 141 -7.74 29.97 23.89
CA THR A 141 -8.43 30.85 24.85
C THR A 141 -8.37 32.33 24.48
N SER A 142 -7.55 32.73 23.51
CA SER A 142 -7.34 34.13 23.17
C SER A 142 -8.58 34.78 22.52
N VAL A 143 -8.76 36.09 22.75
CA VAL A 143 -9.89 36.85 22.18
C VAL A 143 -9.81 36.88 20.66
N ALA A 144 -8.60 37.03 20.10
CA ALA A 144 -8.37 37.03 18.66
C ALA A 144 -8.71 35.67 18.02
N ALA A 145 -8.26 34.55 18.60
CA ALA A 145 -8.60 33.21 18.12
C ALA A 145 -10.11 32.96 18.16
N ARG A 146 -10.78 33.39 19.25
CA ARG A 146 -12.24 33.27 19.35
C ARG A 146 -12.96 34.09 18.29
N LYS A 147 -12.53 35.33 18.03
CA LYS A 147 -13.11 36.16 16.96
C LYS A 147 -12.95 35.47 15.60
N ALA A 148 -11.76 34.94 15.29
CA ALA A 148 -11.51 34.20 14.06
C ALA A 148 -12.39 32.95 13.94
N ALA A 149 -12.50 32.15 15.01
CA ALA A 149 -13.34 30.96 15.05
C ALA A 149 -14.83 31.28 14.87
N THR A 150 -15.33 32.37 15.48
CA THR A 150 -16.70 32.83 15.26
C THR A 150 -16.92 33.25 13.81
N VAL A 151 -15.98 33.99 13.20
CA VAL A 151 -16.06 34.39 11.80
C VAL A 151 -16.13 33.16 10.88
N GLU A 152 -15.28 32.16 11.10
CA GLU A 152 -15.27 30.91 10.33
C GLU A 152 -16.63 30.19 10.39
N VAL A 153 -17.19 29.99 11.59
CA VAL A 153 -18.51 29.36 11.74
C VAL A 153 -19.60 30.19 11.07
N THR A 154 -19.61 31.51 11.25
CA THR A 154 -20.62 32.37 10.62
C THR A 154 -20.51 32.40 9.10
N GLY A 155 -19.29 32.31 8.55
CA GLY A 155 -19.06 32.25 7.11
C GLY A 155 -19.68 31.01 6.47
N GLU A 156 -19.49 29.85 7.09
CA GLU A 156 -20.06 28.56 6.61
C GLU A 156 -21.56 28.42 6.92
N THR A 157 -22.09 29.22 7.84
CA THR A 157 -23.53 29.32 8.12
C THR A 157 -24.27 30.15 7.07
N THR A 158 -23.56 31.06 6.39
CA THR A 158 -24.16 32.08 5.49
C THR A 158 -23.79 31.86 4.01
N ALA A 159 -23.35 30.65 3.64
CA ALA A 159 -22.86 30.36 2.29
C ALA A 159 -23.92 30.63 1.19
N PRO A 160 -23.54 31.15 0.01
CA PRO A 160 -24.47 31.46 -1.07
C PRO A 160 -25.01 30.15 -1.66
N GLY A 161 -26.25 29.81 -1.32
CA GLY A 161 -26.90 28.55 -1.70
C GLY A 161 -27.86 27.97 -0.66
N GLY A 162 -27.90 28.55 0.56
CA GLY A 162 -28.88 28.18 1.60
C GLY A 162 -28.59 26.87 2.36
N ALA A 163 -27.52 26.15 2.02
CA ALA A 163 -27.07 24.98 2.75
C ALA A 163 -25.95 25.36 3.74
N THR A 164 -26.21 25.19 5.03
CA THR A 164 -25.23 25.36 6.11
C THR A 164 -24.19 24.23 6.05
N ASP A 165 -22.98 24.49 5.57
CA ASP A 165 -21.92 23.47 5.44
C ASP A 165 -20.93 23.52 6.61
N LEU A 166 -21.45 23.29 7.83
CA LEU A 166 -20.66 23.32 9.06
C LEU A 166 -19.57 22.23 9.12
N VAL A 167 -19.55 21.28 8.18
CA VAL A 167 -18.49 20.26 8.05
C VAL A 167 -17.16 20.90 7.63
N ARG A 168 -17.19 22.05 6.95
CA ARG A 168 -15.99 22.79 6.53
C ARG A 168 -15.24 23.47 7.67
N VAL A 169 -15.92 23.73 8.78
CA VAL A 169 -15.31 24.36 9.96
C VAL A 169 -14.22 23.45 10.54
N GLY A 170 -13.01 23.99 10.64
CA GLY A 170 -11.83 23.29 11.12
C GLY A 170 -11.86 22.98 12.61
N LEU A 171 -11.14 21.94 13.02
CA LEU A 171 -11.13 21.48 14.43
C LEU A 171 -10.55 22.52 15.40
N ASP A 172 -9.67 23.40 14.93
CA ASP A 172 -9.10 24.47 15.75
C ASP A 172 -10.13 25.54 16.15
N ALA A 173 -11.01 25.91 15.22
CA ALA A 173 -12.11 26.83 15.48
C ALA A 173 -13.11 26.20 16.47
N ILE A 174 -13.44 24.93 16.26
CA ILE A 174 -14.31 24.16 17.17
C ILE A 174 -13.69 24.13 18.57
N ALA A 175 -12.44 23.68 18.72
CA ALA A 175 -11.74 23.61 20.00
C ALA A 175 -11.67 24.97 20.73
N THR A 176 -11.50 26.06 19.98
CA THR A 176 -11.53 27.43 20.52
C THR A 176 -12.90 27.81 21.08
N LEU A 177 -13.98 27.46 20.37
CA LEU A 177 -15.37 27.73 20.78
C LEU A 177 -15.82 26.84 21.95
N LEU A 178 -15.23 25.64 22.09
CA LEU A 178 -15.50 24.76 23.22
C LEU A 178 -15.04 25.36 24.56
N VAL A 179 -14.04 26.24 24.58
CA VAL A 179 -13.60 26.92 25.82
C VAL A 179 -14.39 28.22 26.02
N PRO A 180 -14.96 28.48 27.22
CA PRO A 180 -15.73 29.70 27.45
C PRO A 180 -14.84 30.95 27.35
N GLY A 181 -15.45 32.09 26.98
CA GLY A 181 -14.78 33.39 26.96
C GLY A 181 -14.27 33.77 28.35
N ASN A 182 -13.01 34.23 28.45
CA ASN A 182 -12.45 34.69 29.73
C ASN A 182 -12.96 36.09 30.05
N ASN A 183 -13.62 36.25 31.20
CA ASN A 183 -14.11 37.53 31.72
C ASN A 183 -13.41 37.94 33.03
N GLY A 184 -12.27 37.32 33.35
CA GLY A 184 -11.47 37.53 34.57
C GLY A 184 -12.05 36.80 35.79
N ARG A 185 -13.38 36.81 35.98
CA ARG A 185 -14.05 36.16 37.12
C ARG A 185 -14.22 34.65 36.94
N ASN A 186 -14.16 34.15 35.70
CA ASN A 186 -14.35 32.74 35.36
C ASN A 186 -13.04 32.00 35.04
N ALA A 187 -11.88 32.52 35.46
CA ALA A 187 -10.57 31.93 35.15
C ALA A 187 -10.47 30.44 35.52
N ALA A 188 -10.94 30.04 36.71
CA ALA A 188 -10.95 28.64 37.13
C ALA A 188 -11.87 27.75 36.28
N GLU A 189 -12.97 28.30 35.75
CA GLU A 189 -13.87 27.58 34.84
C GLU A 189 -13.24 27.43 33.45
N VAL A 190 -12.63 28.49 32.92
CA VAL A 190 -11.90 28.45 31.66
C VAL A 190 -10.79 27.40 31.73
N GLU A 191 -10.01 27.40 32.81
CA GLU A 191 -8.90 26.48 33.01
C GLU A 191 -9.38 25.04 33.21
N ALA A 192 -10.40 24.81 34.05
CA ALA A 192 -11.00 23.49 34.22
C ALA A 192 -11.54 22.92 32.89
N THR A 193 -12.21 23.75 32.08
CA THR A 193 -12.72 23.32 30.76
C THR A 193 -11.59 22.99 29.80
N ARG A 194 -10.54 23.83 29.75
CA ARG A 194 -9.34 23.57 28.93
C ARG A 194 -8.70 22.24 29.30
N LEU A 195 -8.52 21.99 30.60
CA LEU A 195 -7.95 20.75 31.12
C LEU A 195 -8.86 19.54 30.86
N LEU A 196 -10.18 19.66 31.01
CA LEU A 196 -11.11 18.59 30.63
C LEU A 196 -11.00 18.22 29.15
N LEU A 197 -10.77 19.19 28.27
CA LEU A 197 -10.62 18.95 26.83
C LEU A 197 -9.18 18.56 26.44
N ASN A 198 -8.26 18.44 27.40
CA ASN A 198 -6.83 18.21 27.18
C ASN A 198 -6.19 19.19 26.17
N LEU A 199 -6.65 20.45 26.16
CA LEU A 199 -6.18 21.47 25.23
C LEU A 199 -4.89 22.13 25.74
N PRO A 200 -3.98 22.56 24.84
CA PRO A 200 -2.73 23.20 25.23
C PRO A 200 -2.96 24.53 25.96
N ASP A 201 -1.98 24.93 26.78
CA ASP A 201 -1.96 26.23 27.45
C ASP A 201 -1.55 27.38 26.51
N ALA A 202 -1.33 28.57 27.07
CA ALA A 202 -0.92 29.76 26.31
C ALA A 202 0.47 29.65 25.66
N THR A 203 1.29 28.68 26.09
CA THR A 203 2.61 28.40 25.53
C THR A 203 2.57 27.31 24.45
N GLY A 204 1.41 26.71 24.20
CA GLY A 204 1.25 25.57 23.30
C GLY A 204 1.60 24.23 23.96
N THR A 205 1.74 24.20 25.28
CA THR A 205 2.13 22.99 26.02
C THR A 205 0.90 22.21 26.45
N LEU A 206 0.87 20.90 26.17
CA LEU A 206 -0.21 20.02 26.59
C LEU A 206 -0.18 19.79 28.11
N PRO A 207 -1.35 19.62 28.75
CA PRO A 207 -1.42 19.24 30.16
C PRO A 207 -0.70 17.90 30.41
N ALA A 208 -0.07 17.75 31.59
CA ALA A 208 0.47 16.48 32.06
C ALA A 208 -0.65 15.54 32.55
N LEU A 209 -1.68 15.34 31.71
CA LEU A 209 -2.86 14.53 31.96
C LEU A 209 -3.03 13.51 30.83
N GLN A 210 -3.91 12.52 31.04
CA GLN A 210 -4.29 11.59 29.98
C GLN A 210 -5.03 12.31 28.84
N LEU A 211 -5.06 11.71 27.65
CA LEU A 211 -5.76 12.26 26.48
C LEU A 211 -7.25 12.56 26.73
N TRP A 212 -7.88 11.83 27.65
CA TRP A 212 -9.25 12.08 28.14
C TRP A 212 -9.28 12.20 29.67
N PRO A 213 -9.02 13.40 30.21
CA PRO A 213 -8.86 13.62 31.64
C PRO A 213 -10.10 13.28 32.46
N GLN A 214 -9.88 12.64 33.62
CA GLN A 214 -10.91 12.43 34.62
C GLN A 214 -11.17 13.69 35.45
N GLN A 215 -12.39 13.81 35.97
CA GLN A 215 -12.75 14.93 36.83
C GLN A 215 -11.86 15.05 38.08
N PRO A 216 -11.47 13.96 38.79
CA PRO A 216 -10.56 14.07 39.93
C PRO A 216 -9.14 14.55 39.57
N GLN A 217 -8.64 14.17 38.39
CA GLN A 217 -7.33 14.61 37.91
C GLN A 217 -7.34 16.12 37.60
N VAL A 218 -8.38 16.60 36.91
CA VAL A 218 -8.57 18.03 36.64
C VAL A 218 -8.79 18.81 37.94
N ALA A 219 -9.56 18.26 38.89
CA ALA A 219 -9.81 18.88 40.18
C ALA A 219 -8.51 19.13 40.95
N THR A 220 -7.62 18.12 40.96
CA THR A 220 -6.28 18.22 41.56
C THR A 220 -5.42 19.28 40.87
N ALA A 221 -5.40 19.30 39.54
CA ALA A 221 -4.62 20.26 38.76
C ALA A 221 -5.08 21.72 38.95
N VAL A 222 -6.38 21.95 39.13
CA VAL A 222 -6.96 23.30 39.33
C VAL A 222 -6.97 23.70 40.81
N GLY A 223 -6.83 22.74 41.74
CA GLY A 223 -6.94 23.00 43.18
C GLY A 223 -8.39 23.19 43.66
N VAL A 224 -9.35 22.47 43.07
CA VAL A 224 -10.78 22.50 43.45
C VAL A 224 -11.30 21.10 43.71
N SER A 225 -12.56 20.97 44.18
CA SER A 225 -13.18 19.66 44.40
C SER A 225 -13.63 19.00 43.08
N ALA A 226 -13.67 17.67 43.04
CA ALA A 226 -14.21 16.93 41.89
C ALA A 226 -15.69 17.29 41.61
N GLY A 227 -16.48 17.53 42.66
CA GLY A 227 -17.86 18.02 42.52
C GLY A 227 -17.95 19.38 41.83
N ARG A 228 -17.00 20.29 42.06
CA ARG A 228 -16.94 21.57 41.34
C ARG A 228 -16.64 21.37 39.85
N ILE A 229 -15.76 20.42 39.51
CA ILE A 229 -15.49 20.06 38.12
C ILE A 229 -16.73 19.46 37.44
N ALA A 230 -17.49 18.61 38.14
CA ALA A 230 -18.76 18.07 37.64
C ALA A 230 -19.77 19.18 37.32
N GLN A 231 -19.91 20.19 38.20
CA GLN A 231 -20.76 21.36 37.96
C GLN A 231 -20.30 22.19 36.76
N ILE A 232 -18.98 22.37 36.59
CA ILE A 232 -18.41 23.06 35.43
C ILE A 232 -18.77 22.30 34.16
N LEU A 233 -18.49 20.99 34.11
CA LEU A 233 -18.80 20.14 32.97
C LEU A 233 -20.29 20.16 32.61
N GLY A 234 -21.19 20.06 33.60
CA GLY A 234 -22.63 20.15 33.36
C GLY A 234 -23.06 21.48 32.72
N ARG A 235 -22.44 22.60 33.09
CA ARG A 235 -22.66 23.90 32.42
C ARG A 235 -22.06 23.93 31.01
N GLN A 236 -20.89 23.32 30.81
CA GLN A 236 -20.26 23.28 29.50
C GLN A 236 -21.08 22.44 28.51
N ARG A 237 -21.64 21.29 28.94
CA ARG A 237 -22.51 20.44 28.10
C ARG A 237 -23.66 21.23 27.49
N LYS A 238 -24.39 22.00 28.31
CA LYS A 238 -25.48 22.86 27.83
C LYS A 238 -24.99 23.89 26.81
N ARG A 239 -23.88 24.57 27.12
CA ARG A 239 -23.31 25.54 26.16
C ARG A 239 -22.89 24.86 24.85
N TRP A 240 -22.25 23.71 24.91
CA TRP A 240 -21.81 22.99 23.72
C TRP A 240 -22.99 22.48 22.89
N HIS A 241 -24.07 22.05 23.55
CA HIS A 241 -25.32 21.65 22.89
C HIS A 241 -25.95 22.82 22.11
N ASP A 242 -25.87 24.05 22.65
CA ASP A 242 -26.36 25.26 21.98
C ASP A 242 -25.50 25.71 20.78
N LEU A 243 -24.35 25.06 20.52
CA LEU A 243 -23.48 25.37 19.38
C LEU A 243 -23.80 24.43 18.19
N PRO A 244 -24.36 24.94 17.07
CA PRO A 244 -24.71 24.10 15.91
C PRO A 244 -23.53 23.34 15.32
N VAL A 245 -22.33 23.92 15.39
CA VAL A 245 -21.10 23.26 14.91
C VAL A 245 -20.75 22.01 15.71
N VAL A 246 -21.06 21.96 17.01
CA VAL A 246 -20.84 20.75 17.83
C VAL A 246 -21.89 19.68 17.51
N GLY A 247 -23.15 20.09 17.25
CA GLY A 247 -24.17 19.20 16.70
C GLY A 247 -23.75 18.58 15.36
N SER A 248 -23.16 19.37 14.45
CA SER A 248 -22.59 18.86 13.20
C SER A 248 -21.47 17.83 13.42
N VAL A 249 -20.61 18.01 14.44
CA VAL A 249 -19.60 17.01 14.80
C VAL A 249 -20.27 15.73 15.31
N ARG A 250 -21.30 15.82 16.16
CA ARG A 250 -22.06 14.66 16.64
C ARG A 250 -22.67 13.86 15.47
N THR A 251 -23.34 14.52 14.53
CA THR A 251 -23.87 13.86 13.33
C THR A 251 -22.77 13.13 12.55
N GLN A 252 -21.63 13.78 12.36
CA GLN A 252 -20.50 13.17 11.68
C GLN A 252 -19.91 11.97 12.44
N LEU A 253 -19.88 12.01 13.78
CA LEU A 253 -19.46 10.84 14.57
C LEU A 253 -20.41 9.65 14.40
N ILE A 254 -21.72 9.90 14.32
CA ILE A 254 -22.72 8.85 14.07
C ILE A 254 -22.49 8.22 12.69
N GLU A 255 -22.25 9.04 11.65
CA GLU A 255 -21.91 8.55 10.30
C GLU A 255 -20.62 7.73 10.29
N LEU A 256 -19.55 8.26 10.90
CA LEU A 256 -18.27 7.55 11.03
C LEU A 256 -18.42 6.22 11.76
N LEU A 257 -19.24 6.18 12.82
CA LEU A 257 -19.53 4.94 13.52
C LEU A 257 -20.30 3.98 12.63
N ARG A 258 -21.34 4.41 11.90
CA ARG A 258 -22.07 3.53 10.95
C ARG A 258 -21.12 2.90 9.93
N ASP A 259 -20.29 3.72 9.28
CA ASP A 259 -19.33 3.27 8.27
C ASP A 259 -18.21 2.39 8.89
N GLY A 260 -17.87 2.64 10.15
CA GLY A 260 -16.83 1.94 10.91
C GLY A 260 -17.32 0.68 11.63
N GLY A 261 -18.49 0.14 11.31
CA GLY A 261 -19.03 -1.07 11.94
C GLY A 261 -19.62 -0.85 13.34
N ARG A 262 -20.13 0.37 13.58
CA ARG A 262 -20.85 0.85 14.78
C ARG A 262 -20.07 0.92 16.08
N VAL A 263 -18.78 0.59 16.09
CA VAL A 263 -17.92 0.72 17.29
C VAL A 263 -16.49 1.11 16.90
N MET A 264 -15.96 2.15 17.55
CA MET A 264 -14.66 2.73 17.24
C MET A 264 -13.94 3.24 18.50
N GLY A 265 -12.62 3.35 18.43
CA GLY A 265 -11.85 4.02 19.48
C GLY A 265 -11.97 5.55 19.40
N VAL A 266 -11.86 6.24 20.54
CA VAL A 266 -11.88 7.73 20.54
C VAL A 266 -10.75 8.33 19.70
N ALA A 267 -9.53 7.80 19.80
CA ALA A 267 -8.39 8.28 19.01
C ALA A 267 -8.60 8.01 17.51
N GLU A 268 -9.31 6.94 17.16
CA GLU A 268 -9.67 6.60 15.79
C GLU A 268 -10.71 7.57 15.22
N LEU A 269 -11.76 7.88 15.97
CA LEU A 269 -12.75 8.90 15.62
C LEU A 269 -12.08 10.28 15.45
N ALA A 270 -11.17 10.64 16.36
CA ALA A 270 -10.40 11.88 16.27
C ALA A 270 -9.52 11.93 15.01
N ALA A 271 -8.86 10.81 14.65
CA ALA A 271 -8.08 10.71 13.43
C ALA A 271 -8.95 10.84 12.17
N ALA A 272 -10.15 10.25 12.16
CA ALA A 272 -11.10 10.40 11.06
C ALA A 272 -11.59 11.85 10.92
N LEU A 273 -11.89 12.54 12.02
CA LEU A 273 -12.22 13.97 12.01
C LEU A 273 -11.06 14.85 11.53
N LEU A 274 -9.81 14.49 11.84
CA LEU A 274 -8.64 15.20 11.32
C LEU A 274 -8.52 15.10 9.81
N VAL A 275 -8.95 13.98 9.21
CA VAL A 275 -8.96 13.79 7.76
C VAL A 275 -10.05 14.63 7.11
N SER A 276 -11.26 14.67 7.68
CA SER A 276 -12.40 15.36 7.08
C SER A 276 -12.40 16.88 7.32
N ARG A 277 -12.07 17.33 8.52
CA ARG A 277 -12.14 18.76 8.94
C ARG A 277 -10.79 19.46 8.96
N GLY A 278 -9.70 18.71 9.14
CA GLY A 278 -8.34 19.27 9.20
C GLY A 278 -8.01 20.03 10.49
N SER A 279 -6.73 20.40 10.62
CA SER A 279 -6.22 21.26 11.69
C SER A 279 -5.00 22.07 11.21
N VAL A 280 -4.86 23.31 11.72
CA VAL A 280 -3.73 24.21 11.44
C VAL A 280 -2.48 23.94 12.29
N ARG A 281 -2.62 23.18 13.37
CA ARG A 281 -1.51 22.85 14.29
C ARG A 281 -0.41 22.09 13.56
N THR A 282 0.83 22.28 14.01
CA THR A 282 2.01 21.63 13.40
C THR A 282 2.38 20.33 14.11
N GLY A 283 2.13 20.22 15.42
CA GLY A 283 2.40 19.01 16.20
C GLY A 283 1.29 17.96 16.08
N ASP A 284 1.64 16.69 15.83
CA ASP A 284 0.65 15.61 15.73
C ASP A 284 -0.10 15.37 17.04
N GLU A 285 0.56 15.51 18.19
CA GLU A 285 -0.09 15.44 19.51
C GLU A 285 -1.11 16.57 19.71
N LEU A 286 -0.80 17.77 19.24
CA LEU A 286 -1.66 18.95 19.36
C LEU A 286 -2.86 18.86 18.42
N ARG A 287 -2.64 18.37 17.20
CA ARG A 287 -3.70 18.03 16.23
C ARG A 287 -4.64 16.97 16.80
N LEU A 288 -4.08 15.92 17.41
CA LEU A 288 -4.88 14.88 18.05
C LEU A 288 -5.67 15.43 19.25
N ALA A 289 -5.06 16.28 20.08
CA ALA A 289 -5.72 16.88 21.24
C ALA A 289 -6.95 17.74 20.84
N VAL A 290 -6.84 18.60 19.82
CA VAL A 290 -8.01 19.39 19.35
C VAL A 290 -9.11 18.52 18.75
N ALA A 291 -8.73 17.43 18.08
CA ALA A 291 -9.69 16.48 17.52
C ALA A 291 -10.41 15.69 18.62
N VAL A 292 -9.68 15.20 19.63
CA VAL A 292 -10.25 14.53 20.79
C VAL A 292 -11.14 15.48 21.59
N ALA A 293 -10.80 16.76 21.71
CA ALA A 293 -11.66 17.76 22.35
C ALA A 293 -13.03 17.86 21.65
N ALA A 294 -13.04 17.85 20.30
CA ALA A 294 -14.27 17.84 19.52
C ALA A 294 -15.07 16.55 19.72
N VAL A 295 -14.40 15.37 19.70
CA VAL A 295 -15.05 14.08 20.01
C VAL A 295 -15.66 14.10 21.41
N ARG A 296 -14.93 14.61 22.41
CA ARG A 296 -15.41 14.73 23.78
C ARG A 296 -16.64 15.60 23.86
N ALA A 297 -16.63 16.78 23.27
CA ALA A 297 -17.80 17.65 23.28
C ALA A 297 -19.02 16.97 22.63
N ALA A 298 -18.84 16.33 21.48
CA ALA A 298 -19.91 15.62 20.77
C ALA A 298 -20.52 14.46 21.60
N VAL A 299 -19.67 13.65 22.24
CA VAL A 299 -20.14 12.56 23.13
C VAL A 299 -20.84 13.11 24.38
N GLU A 300 -20.35 14.22 24.94
CA GLU A 300 -20.92 14.82 26.15
C GLU A 300 -22.26 15.54 25.90
N ILE A 301 -22.50 16.06 24.67
CA ILE A 301 -23.80 16.63 24.29
C ILE A 301 -24.82 15.55 23.90
N ASP A 302 -24.38 14.42 23.34
CA ASP A 302 -25.28 13.31 22.97
C ASP A 302 -26.06 12.79 24.19
N ALA A 303 -25.44 12.80 25.37
CA ALA A 303 -26.09 12.44 26.63
C ALA A 303 -27.20 13.42 27.09
N LEU A 304 -27.38 14.56 26.42
CA LEU A 304 -28.47 15.51 26.67
C LEU A 304 -29.64 15.37 25.69
N GLU A 305 -29.47 14.58 24.63
CA GLU A 305 -30.50 14.34 23.63
C GLU A 305 -31.60 13.45 24.22
N ASP A 306 -32.83 13.58 23.71
CA ASP A 306 -33.94 12.72 24.13
C ASP A 306 -33.66 11.24 23.80
N GLU A 307 -32.95 11.02 22.69
CA GLU A 307 -32.46 9.71 22.24
C GLU A 307 -30.92 9.73 22.09
N PRO A 308 -30.17 9.47 23.18
CA PRO A 308 -28.72 9.34 23.12
C PRO A 308 -28.33 8.17 22.23
N ARG A 309 -27.42 8.43 21.27
CA ARG A 309 -26.97 7.43 20.29
C ARG A 309 -25.56 6.95 20.57
N LEU A 310 -24.79 7.61 21.44
CA LEU A 310 -23.36 7.34 21.66
C LEU A 310 -23.11 6.79 23.06
N LEU A 311 -22.69 5.53 23.14
CA LEU A 311 -22.30 4.91 24.40
C LEU A 311 -20.77 4.82 24.51
N LEU A 312 -20.21 5.52 25.50
CA LEU A 312 -18.78 5.50 25.81
C LEU A 312 -18.47 4.42 26.86
N ARG A 313 -17.50 3.55 26.57
CA ARG A 313 -16.89 2.63 27.54
C ARG A 313 -15.42 2.95 27.74
N ARG A 314 -14.99 2.87 29.00
CA ARG A 314 -13.62 3.15 29.43
C ARG A 314 -13.01 1.94 30.11
N HIS A 315 -11.80 1.59 29.70
CA HIS A 315 -10.92 0.67 30.42
C HIS A 315 -9.71 1.46 30.91
N GLY A 316 -9.69 1.70 32.23
CA GLY A 316 -8.59 2.40 32.88
C GLY A 316 -7.30 1.61 32.80
N ARG A 317 -6.18 2.29 32.59
CA ARG A 317 -4.84 1.71 32.76
C ARG A 317 -4.20 2.29 34.00
N ALA A 318 -3.52 1.44 34.77
CA ALA A 318 -2.79 1.88 35.95
C ALA A 318 -1.61 2.77 35.54
N ASP A 319 -1.32 3.76 36.37
CA ASP A 319 -0.14 4.61 36.21
C ASP A 319 1.15 3.79 36.35
N ILE A 320 2.18 4.17 35.60
CA ILE A 320 3.51 3.54 35.63
C ILE A 320 4.46 4.53 36.31
N ASP A 321 5.08 4.12 37.41
CA ASP A 321 6.00 4.96 38.20
C ASP A 321 5.40 6.31 38.64
N GLY A 322 4.10 6.30 38.99
CA GLY A 322 3.36 7.50 39.40
C GLY A 322 3.09 8.49 38.27
N LYS A 323 3.33 8.10 37.01
CA LYS A 323 3.02 8.88 35.81
C LYS A 323 1.85 8.25 35.06
N PRO A 324 1.00 9.05 34.39
CA PRO A 324 -0.04 8.54 33.51
C PRO A 324 0.51 7.47 32.57
N HIS A 325 -0.20 6.36 32.44
CA HIS A 325 0.15 5.32 31.49
C HIS A 325 0.40 5.96 30.11
N PRO A 326 1.53 5.69 29.42
CA PRO A 326 1.93 6.44 28.23
C PRO A 326 0.92 6.31 27.07
N GLN A 327 0.23 5.18 26.98
CA GLN A 327 -0.85 4.95 26.00
C GLN A 327 -2.23 5.48 26.45
N GLY A 328 -2.35 6.01 27.67
CA GLY A 328 -3.61 6.44 28.26
C GLY A 328 -4.64 5.32 28.42
N ASP A 329 -5.85 5.72 28.79
CA ASP A 329 -6.98 4.80 28.95
C ASP A 329 -7.55 4.37 27.59
N ARG A 330 -8.09 3.15 27.52
CA ARG A 330 -8.78 2.69 26.31
C ARG A 330 -10.22 3.17 26.34
N LEU A 331 -10.61 3.91 25.31
CA LEU A 331 -11.93 4.50 25.18
C LEU A 331 -12.58 4.02 23.88
N LEU A 332 -13.71 3.36 24.01
CA LEU A 332 -14.53 2.86 22.89
C LEU A 332 -15.86 3.59 22.90
N VAL A 333 -16.31 4.01 21.72
CA VAL A 333 -17.64 4.58 21.50
C VAL A 333 -18.40 3.62 20.61
N ALA A 334 -19.60 3.22 21.02
CA ALA A 334 -20.51 2.40 20.23
C ALA A 334 -21.79 3.17 19.92
N LEU A 335 -22.34 2.92 18.74
CA LEU A 335 -23.56 3.53 18.23
C LEU A 335 -24.78 2.68 18.62
N GLU A 336 -25.70 3.29 19.37
CA GLU A 336 -26.96 2.66 19.77
C GLU A 336 -27.86 2.42 18.55
N ALA A 337 -28.60 1.31 18.59
CA ALA A 337 -29.63 1.00 17.61
C ALA A 337 -30.78 2.01 17.74
N GLY A 338 -31.18 2.63 16.63
CA GLY A 338 -32.37 3.47 16.57
C GLY A 338 -33.44 2.88 15.69
N GLU A 339 -34.56 3.60 15.56
CA GLU A 339 -35.76 3.11 14.89
C GLU A 339 -35.57 2.81 13.39
N ASP A 340 -34.69 3.57 12.72
CA ASP A 340 -34.38 3.38 11.30
C ASP A 340 -33.39 2.22 11.02
N ASP A 341 -32.81 1.62 12.07
CA ASP A 341 -31.86 0.53 11.92
C ASP A 341 -32.57 -0.82 11.69
N ALA A 342 -31.90 -1.77 11.03
CA ALA A 342 -32.46 -3.10 10.79
C ALA A 342 -32.76 -3.82 12.13
N PRO A 343 -33.81 -4.67 12.20
CA PRO A 343 -34.24 -5.29 13.47
C PRO A 343 -33.18 -6.15 14.17
N ASP A 344 -32.22 -6.69 13.42
CA ASP A 344 -31.10 -7.50 13.92
C ASP A 344 -29.88 -6.67 14.32
N THR A 345 -29.97 -5.35 14.23
CA THR A 345 -28.91 -4.43 14.63
C THR A 345 -28.59 -4.59 16.12
N PRO A 346 -27.33 -4.85 16.48
CA PRO A 346 -26.93 -5.00 17.88
C PRO A 346 -26.98 -3.66 18.62
N ALA A 347 -27.44 -3.70 19.88
CA ALA A 347 -27.39 -2.57 20.79
C ALA A 347 -25.94 -2.20 21.15
N ALA A 348 -25.71 -0.94 21.54
CA ALA A 348 -24.37 -0.43 21.84
C ALA A 348 -23.63 -1.24 22.94
N PRO A 349 -24.27 -1.67 24.05
CA PRO A 349 -23.61 -2.50 25.07
C PRO A 349 -23.07 -3.82 24.51
N ALA A 350 -23.81 -4.48 23.62
CA ALA A 350 -23.42 -5.76 23.02
C ALA A 350 -22.22 -5.59 22.08
N LEU A 351 -22.17 -4.50 21.31
CA LEU A 351 -21.02 -4.16 20.46
C LEU A 351 -19.75 -3.95 21.28
N LEU A 352 -19.87 -3.28 22.44
CA LEU A 352 -18.74 -3.06 23.34
C LEU A 352 -18.27 -4.36 24.00
N ASP A 353 -19.19 -5.24 24.40
CA ASP A 353 -18.85 -6.57 24.93
C ASP A 353 -18.13 -7.43 23.88
N TYR A 354 -18.59 -7.36 22.62
CA TYR A 354 -17.92 -8.02 21.51
C TYR A 354 -16.51 -7.46 21.27
N ALA A 355 -16.33 -6.13 21.31
CA ALA A 355 -15.02 -5.50 21.22
C ALA A 355 -14.08 -5.95 22.35
N ASP A 356 -14.60 -6.10 23.59
CA ASP A 356 -13.83 -6.62 24.72
C ASP A 356 -13.34 -8.06 24.51
N VAL A 357 -14.19 -8.93 23.95
CA VAL A 357 -13.82 -10.31 23.64
C VAL A 357 -12.79 -10.36 22.50
N LEU A 358 -12.97 -9.55 21.46
CA LEU A 358 -11.97 -9.40 20.38
C LEU A 358 -10.63 -8.88 20.92
N GLY A 359 -10.65 -7.89 21.81
CA GLY A 359 -9.44 -7.35 22.45
C GLY A 359 -8.67 -8.42 23.23
N LYS A 360 -9.37 -9.25 24.01
CA LYS A 360 -8.75 -10.39 24.72
C LYS A 360 -8.18 -11.43 23.77
N ALA A 361 -8.85 -11.69 22.64
CA ALA A 361 -8.34 -12.59 21.62
C ALA A 361 -7.07 -12.03 20.95
N ALA A 362 -7.04 -10.73 20.67
CA ALA A 362 -5.86 -10.05 20.16
C ALA A 362 -4.68 -10.06 21.15
N ASP A 363 -4.93 -9.85 22.45
CA ASP A 363 -3.91 -9.97 23.50
C ASP A 363 -3.28 -11.37 23.52
N LYS A 364 -4.08 -12.43 23.42
CA LYS A 364 -3.59 -13.81 23.34
C LYS A 364 -2.75 -14.06 22.10
N LEU A 365 -3.21 -13.56 20.95
CA LEU A 365 -2.48 -13.68 19.67
C LEU A 365 -1.12 -12.97 19.75
N ALA A 366 -1.08 -11.74 20.27
CA ALA A 366 0.14 -10.96 20.42
C ALA A 366 1.12 -11.52 21.46
N ALA A 367 0.64 -12.28 22.45
CA ALA A 367 1.49 -12.96 23.44
C ALA A 367 2.24 -14.19 22.88
N SER A 368 1.95 -14.60 21.64
CA SER A 368 2.60 -15.76 21.02
C SER A 368 4.10 -15.54 20.81
N GLU A 369 4.91 -16.57 21.07
CA GLU A 369 6.36 -16.50 20.84
C GLU A 369 6.73 -16.18 19.40
N VAL A 370 5.91 -16.63 18.43
CA VAL A 370 6.01 -16.27 17.01
C VAL A 370 4.83 -15.38 16.66
N LEU A 371 5.08 -14.30 15.90
CA LEU A 371 4.01 -13.42 15.47
C LEU A 371 3.01 -14.18 14.56
N PRO A 372 1.71 -14.14 14.88
CA PRO A 372 0.71 -14.85 14.08
C PRO A 372 0.60 -14.22 12.69
N SER A 373 0.48 -15.08 11.68
CA SER A 373 0.20 -14.62 10.31
C SER A 373 -1.18 -13.97 10.21
N ALA A 374 -1.39 -13.09 9.23
CA ALA A 374 -2.69 -12.45 9.00
C ALA A 374 -3.83 -13.49 8.85
N ALA A 375 -3.58 -14.61 8.16
CA ALA A 375 -4.58 -15.68 8.03
C ALA A 375 -4.96 -16.31 9.37
N THR A 376 -3.99 -16.48 10.28
CA THR A 376 -4.23 -16.96 11.64
C THR A 376 -5.05 -15.96 12.43
N VAL A 377 -4.67 -14.67 12.39
CA VAL A 377 -5.40 -13.59 13.06
C VAL A 377 -6.85 -13.54 12.59
N LEU A 378 -7.06 -13.47 11.27
CA LEU A 378 -8.40 -13.39 10.66
C LEU A 378 -9.28 -14.58 11.09
N ARG A 379 -8.78 -15.80 10.96
CA ARG A 379 -9.50 -17.01 11.37
C ARG A 379 -9.84 -17.02 12.86
N THR A 380 -8.90 -16.64 13.72
CA THR A 380 -9.13 -16.64 15.17
C THR A 380 -10.13 -15.56 15.60
N LEU A 381 -10.05 -14.36 15.02
CA LEU A 381 -11.01 -13.30 15.33
C LEU A 381 -12.40 -13.59 14.73
N ALA A 382 -12.48 -14.21 13.54
CA ALA A 382 -13.74 -14.64 12.95
C ALA A 382 -14.47 -15.73 13.77
N ALA A 383 -13.75 -16.48 14.61
CA ALA A 383 -14.35 -17.47 15.50
C ALA A 383 -15.03 -16.86 16.74
N VAL A 384 -14.85 -15.55 16.99
CA VAL A 384 -15.56 -14.86 18.07
C VAL A 384 -16.99 -14.58 17.60
N ALA A 385 -17.98 -15.06 18.36
CA ALA A 385 -19.38 -14.86 18.04
C ALA A 385 -19.75 -13.37 18.05
N ALA A 386 -20.17 -12.84 16.90
CA ALA A 386 -20.62 -11.47 16.75
C ALA A 386 -22.10 -11.34 17.17
N PRO A 387 -22.50 -10.27 17.87
CA PRO A 387 -23.88 -10.06 18.29
C PRO A 387 -24.75 -9.58 17.12
N GLY A 388 -25.91 -10.23 16.91
CA GLY A 388 -26.86 -9.83 15.86
C GLY A 388 -26.21 -9.69 14.48
N GLY A 389 -26.58 -8.65 13.73
CA GLY A 389 -26.02 -8.30 12.43
C GLY A 389 -24.59 -7.71 12.46
N ALA A 390 -23.89 -7.72 13.61
CA ALA A 390 -22.51 -7.18 13.71
C ALA A 390 -21.52 -7.86 12.76
N ALA A 391 -21.72 -9.14 12.44
CA ALA A 391 -20.83 -9.88 11.55
C ALA A 391 -20.81 -9.27 10.14
N ASP A 392 -21.95 -8.78 9.66
CA ASP A 392 -22.10 -8.18 8.34
C ASP A 392 -21.65 -6.72 8.32
N ALA A 393 -21.83 -6.00 9.44
CA ALA A 393 -21.40 -4.61 9.58
C ALA A 393 -19.88 -4.45 9.79
N ILE A 394 -19.19 -5.48 10.30
CA ILE A 394 -17.76 -5.44 10.63
C ILE A 394 -16.97 -6.39 9.72
N ASP A 395 -16.39 -5.83 8.65
CA ASP A 395 -15.51 -6.56 7.76
C ASP A 395 -14.24 -7.07 8.47
N ASP A 396 -13.54 -8.01 7.82
CA ASP A 396 -12.36 -8.67 8.37
C ASP A 396 -11.23 -7.71 8.77
N ARG A 397 -10.96 -6.68 7.97
CA ARG A 397 -9.95 -5.66 8.29
C ARG A 397 -10.41 -4.81 9.47
N ARG A 398 -11.67 -4.37 9.47
CA ARG A 398 -12.26 -3.60 10.57
C ARG A 398 -12.23 -4.40 11.87
N ARG A 399 -12.52 -5.70 11.83
CA ARG A 399 -12.48 -6.61 12.99
C ARG A 399 -11.09 -6.66 13.64
N VAL A 400 -10.03 -6.75 12.83
CA VAL A 400 -8.64 -6.74 13.32
C VAL A 400 -8.28 -5.41 13.98
N LEU A 401 -8.66 -4.29 13.36
CA LEU A 401 -8.39 -2.95 13.90
C LEU A 401 -9.14 -2.73 15.21
N LEU A 402 -10.43 -3.10 15.27
CA LEU A 402 -11.23 -3.05 16.49
C LEU A 402 -10.63 -3.90 17.60
N ALA A 403 -10.20 -5.13 17.29
CA ALA A 403 -9.54 -6.01 18.24
C ALA A 403 -8.25 -5.38 18.81
N ALA A 404 -7.43 -4.76 17.97
CA ALA A 404 -6.20 -4.08 18.40
C ALA A 404 -6.47 -2.82 19.25
N VAL A 405 -7.54 -2.07 18.94
CA VAL A 405 -7.95 -0.88 19.71
C VAL A 405 -8.53 -1.27 21.07
N ALA A 406 -9.33 -2.33 21.13
CA ALA A 406 -9.94 -2.83 22.38
C ALA A 406 -8.92 -3.57 23.28
N SER A 407 -7.85 -4.10 22.69
CA SER A 407 -6.79 -4.85 23.35
C SER A 407 -5.90 -4.01 24.27
N GLU A 408 -5.43 -4.62 25.36
CA GLU A 408 -4.50 -3.98 26.29
C GLU A 408 -3.07 -3.92 25.75
N ARG A 409 -2.62 -5.00 25.13
CA ARG A 409 -1.20 -5.29 24.84
C ARG A 409 -0.93 -5.51 23.37
N ALA A 410 -1.92 -5.75 22.54
CA ALA A 410 -1.75 -6.00 21.11
C ALA A 410 -1.98 -4.72 20.29
N ALA A 411 -1.19 -4.56 19.24
CA ALA A 411 -1.34 -3.57 18.19
C ALA A 411 -1.43 -4.28 16.83
N ALA A 412 -1.96 -3.61 15.82
CA ALA A 412 -2.05 -4.15 14.46
C ALA A 412 -1.06 -3.48 13.51
N THR A 413 -0.48 -4.24 12.59
CA THR A 413 0.26 -3.69 11.45
C THR A 413 -0.68 -3.42 10.28
N ALA A 414 -0.23 -2.65 9.29
CA ALA A 414 -0.99 -2.44 8.04
C ALA A 414 -1.26 -3.74 7.26
N ARG A 415 -0.55 -4.84 7.58
CA ARG A 415 -0.72 -6.17 6.98
C ARG A 415 -1.71 -7.06 7.75
N LEU A 416 -2.41 -6.51 8.74
CA LEU A 416 -3.33 -7.24 9.63
C LEU A 416 -2.64 -8.31 10.49
N GLU A 417 -1.35 -8.09 10.80
CA GLU A 417 -0.62 -8.88 11.79
C GLU A 417 -0.80 -8.23 13.17
N LEU A 418 -0.98 -9.03 14.22
CA LEU A 418 -1.05 -8.54 15.60
C LEU A 418 0.28 -8.73 16.31
N TYR A 419 0.78 -7.69 16.97
CA TYR A 419 2.06 -7.69 17.68
C TYR A 419 1.94 -7.08 19.08
N PRO A 420 2.79 -7.48 20.04
CA PRO A 420 2.76 -6.91 21.37
C PRO A 420 3.30 -5.47 21.38
N ARG A 421 2.66 -4.56 22.10
CA ARG A 421 3.03 -3.14 22.22
C ARG A 421 4.39 -2.96 22.89
N ASN A 422 4.72 -3.86 23.83
CA ASN A 422 6.03 -3.96 24.48
C ASN A 422 6.99 -4.88 23.70
N LEU A 423 6.85 -4.99 22.38
CA LEU A 423 7.75 -5.76 21.53
C LEU A 423 9.20 -5.29 21.75
N ASP A 424 10.07 -6.25 22.04
CA ASP A 424 11.49 -6.00 22.23
C ASP A 424 12.10 -5.31 20.99
N PRO A 425 12.91 -4.23 21.13
CA PRO A 425 13.47 -3.50 20.00
C PRO A 425 14.35 -4.34 19.06
N VAL A 426 15.12 -5.31 19.59
CA VAL A 426 15.94 -6.22 18.76
C VAL A 426 15.03 -7.11 17.92
N ARG A 427 13.98 -7.66 18.55
CA ARG A 427 12.96 -8.44 17.85
C ARG A 427 12.19 -7.60 16.83
N ALA A 428 11.84 -6.35 17.14
CA ALA A 428 11.20 -5.42 16.21
C ALA A 428 12.08 -5.16 14.97
N LEU A 429 13.39 -4.95 15.17
CA LEU A 429 14.36 -4.81 14.08
C LEU A 429 14.45 -6.07 13.21
N ARG A 430 14.55 -7.26 13.83
CA ARG A 430 14.52 -8.55 13.10
C ARG A 430 13.24 -8.70 12.27
N LEU A 431 12.10 -8.34 12.82
CA LEU A 431 10.83 -8.45 12.08
C LEU A 431 10.69 -7.37 11.01
N ALA A 432 11.30 -6.20 11.18
CA ALA A 432 11.32 -5.13 10.20
C ALA A 432 12.35 -5.34 9.07
N GLN A 433 13.07 -6.47 9.02
CA GLN A 433 14.19 -6.81 8.11
C GLN A 433 14.14 -6.19 6.71
N ALA A 434 13.03 -6.33 5.97
CA ALA A 434 12.88 -5.77 4.62
C ALA A 434 13.00 -4.23 4.53
N GLY A 435 12.72 -3.52 5.63
CA GLY A 435 12.91 -2.09 5.76
C GLY A 435 14.29 -1.69 6.29
N VAL A 436 14.97 -2.50 7.09
CA VAL A 436 16.22 -2.08 7.75
C VAL A 436 17.47 -2.37 6.90
N VAL A 437 17.36 -3.21 5.87
CA VAL A 437 18.45 -3.42 4.90
C VAL A 437 18.56 -2.21 3.97
N PRO A 438 19.74 -1.57 3.86
CA PRO A 438 19.95 -0.48 2.91
C PRO A 438 19.82 -0.98 1.47
N PRO A 439 19.02 -0.33 0.61
CA PRO A 439 18.94 -0.70 -0.80
C PRO A 439 20.30 -0.53 -1.48
N ALA A 440 20.58 -1.36 -2.50
CA ALA A 440 21.84 -1.30 -3.26
C ALA A 440 22.08 0.09 -3.90
N THR A 441 21.00 0.78 -4.25
CA THR A 441 20.97 2.15 -4.76
C THR A 441 19.80 2.91 -4.14
N SER A 442 20.05 4.10 -3.61
CA SER A 442 18.99 5.06 -3.27
C SER A 442 18.68 5.93 -4.50
N PRO A 443 17.43 6.41 -4.70
CA PRO A 443 17.11 7.38 -5.75
C PRO A 443 17.97 8.66 -5.69
N GLU A 444 18.56 8.97 -4.53
CA GLU A 444 19.47 10.11 -4.33
C GLU A 444 20.95 9.78 -4.58
N GLY A 445 21.28 8.58 -5.07
CA GLY A 445 22.66 8.14 -5.35
C GLY A 445 23.52 7.81 -4.12
N HIS A 446 22.99 7.98 -2.89
CA HIS A 446 23.71 7.68 -1.64
C HIS A 446 23.47 6.24 -1.17
N ARG A 447 24.54 5.52 -0.77
CA ARG A 447 24.48 4.17 -0.21
C ARG A 447 24.30 4.22 1.31
N GLY A 448 23.35 3.47 1.87
CA GLY A 448 23.13 3.36 3.33
C GLY A 448 21.86 4.03 3.85
N LEU A 449 21.55 3.81 5.14
CA LEU A 449 20.40 4.39 5.84
C LEU A 449 20.85 5.28 7.00
N THR A 450 20.25 6.45 7.18
CA THR A 450 20.47 7.25 8.40
C THR A 450 19.78 6.57 9.61
N PRO A 451 20.18 6.86 10.86
CA PRO A 451 19.48 6.35 12.05
C PRO A 451 17.99 6.66 12.03
N GLU A 452 17.61 7.86 11.59
CA GLU A 452 16.23 8.32 11.51
C GLU A 452 15.45 7.51 10.47
N GLN A 453 16.07 7.16 9.34
CA GLN A 453 15.45 6.30 8.33
C GLN A 453 15.22 4.87 8.85
N VAL A 454 16.14 4.33 9.65
CA VAL A 454 15.96 3.03 10.31
C VAL A 454 14.77 3.10 11.27
N VAL A 455 14.75 4.10 12.15
CA VAL A 455 13.63 4.32 13.09
C VAL A 455 12.32 4.46 12.34
N GLN A 456 12.27 5.31 11.30
CA GLN A 456 11.07 5.55 10.51
C GLN A 456 10.53 4.27 9.86
N ARG A 457 11.40 3.41 9.33
CA ARG A 457 10.97 2.15 8.68
C ARG A 457 10.47 1.12 9.68
N VAL A 458 11.05 1.07 10.89
CA VAL A 458 10.55 0.21 11.96
C VAL A 458 9.20 0.74 12.48
N THR A 459 9.09 2.04 12.73
CA THR A 459 7.82 2.68 13.14
C THR A 459 6.75 2.53 12.05
N ALA A 460 7.10 2.55 10.77
CA ALA A 460 6.15 2.31 9.69
C ALA A 460 5.54 0.90 9.72
N ARG A 461 6.30 -0.11 10.17
CA ARG A 461 5.78 -1.48 10.36
C ARG A 461 5.06 -1.63 11.72
N PHE A 462 5.62 -1.04 12.77
CA PHE A 462 5.16 -1.13 14.16
C PHE A 462 4.85 0.28 14.72
N PRO A 463 3.72 0.88 14.33
CA PRO A 463 3.41 2.28 14.65
C PRO A 463 3.18 2.54 16.15
N GLU A 464 2.77 1.52 16.91
CA GLU A 464 2.36 1.66 18.32
C GLU A 464 3.34 0.99 19.29
N LEU A 465 4.62 0.92 18.90
CA LEU A 465 5.69 0.41 19.74
C LEU A 465 5.87 1.30 20.98
N ALA A 466 5.79 0.71 22.18
CA ALA A 466 5.81 1.46 23.44
C ALA A 466 7.17 2.14 23.71
N ALA A 467 8.27 1.48 23.35
CA ALA A 467 9.61 2.02 23.48
C ALA A 467 10.15 2.36 22.07
N PRO A 468 10.34 3.65 21.74
CA PRO A 468 10.96 4.00 20.47
C PRO A 468 12.40 3.50 20.43
N LEU A 469 12.88 3.18 19.23
CA LEU A 469 14.28 2.83 19.02
C LEU A 469 15.18 4.00 19.45
N PRO A 470 16.25 3.74 20.22
CA PRO A 470 17.17 4.79 20.61
C PRO A 470 17.95 5.30 19.38
N PRO A 471 18.42 6.55 19.40
CA PRO A 471 19.30 7.06 18.34
C PRO A 471 20.69 6.38 18.38
N HIS A 472 21.50 6.61 17.34
CA HIS A 472 22.93 6.33 17.36
C HIS A 472 23.59 7.04 18.57
N PRO A 473 24.56 6.42 19.29
CA PRO A 473 25.23 5.13 19.03
C PRO A 473 24.59 3.91 19.72
N LYS A 474 23.50 4.09 20.45
CA LYS A 474 22.83 2.95 21.13
C LYS A 474 22.16 2.01 20.13
N LEU A 475 21.69 2.55 19.00
CA LEU A 475 21.09 1.79 17.90
C LEU A 475 22.03 0.74 17.31
N ASP A 476 23.33 1.00 17.28
CA ASP A 476 24.37 0.14 16.71
C ASP A 476 24.36 -1.25 17.36
N ARG A 477 24.25 -1.28 18.69
CA ARG A 477 24.19 -2.53 19.46
C ARG A 477 22.93 -3.32 19.12
N LEU A 478 21.79 -2.64 19.05
CA LEU A 478 20.50 -3.29 18.73
C LEU A 478 20.50 -3.85 17.30
N LEU A 479 21.12 -3.16 16.34
CA LEU A 479 21.29 -3.65 14.97
C LEU A 479 22.19 -4.89 14.90
N ALA A 480 23.32 -4.86 15.61
CA ALA A 480 24.24 -5.99 15.69
C ALA A 480 23.59 -7.21 16.36
N GLU A 481 22.92 -7.02 17.49
CA GLU A 481 22.16 -8.07 18.20
C GLU A 481 21.00 -8.60 17.33
N ALA A 482 20.39 -7.76 16.50
CA ALA A 482 19.37 -8.17 15.55
C ALA A 482 19.93 -8.95 14.34
N GLY A 483 21.25 -9.07 14.20
CA GLY A 483 21.92 -9.81 13.14
C GLY A 483 22.20 -8.98 11.88
N PHE A 484 22.06 -7.66 11.94
CA PHE A 484 22.42 -6.79 10.82
C PHE A 484 23.93 -6.47 10.85
N GLU A 485 24.67 -6.93 9.84
CA GLU A 485 26.10 -6.61 9.67
C GLU A 485 26.33 -5.20 9.08
N LEU A 486 25.69 -4.18 9.63
CA LEU A 486 25.83 -2.80 9.16
C LEU A 486 26.97 -2.09 9.87
N ARG A 487 27.73 -1.28 9.13
CA ARG A 487 28.79 -0.42 9.68
C ARG A 487 28.33 1.03 9.68
N TRP A 488 28.57 1.71 10.78
CA TRP A 488 28.41 3.16 10.85
C TRP A 488 29.48 3.85 10.01
N ASN A 489 29.06 4.73 9.10
CA ASN A 489 29.93 5.57 8.28
C ASN A 489 29.38 7.00 8.27
N ARG A 490 30.05 7.89 9.02
CA ARG A 490 29.73 9.31 9.21
C ARG A 490 28.33 9.56 9.76
N ASP A 491 27.31 9.44 8.92
CA ASP A 491 25.91 9.73 9.16
C ASP A 491 24.98 8.55 8.79
N ARG A 492 25.53 7.43 8.31
CA ARG A 492 24.75 6.32 7.72
C ARG A 492 25.25 4.94 8.11
N TYR A 493 24.30 4.00 8.21
CA TYR A 493 24.54 2.57 8.24
C TYR A 493 24.69 2.02 6.83
N VAL A 494 25.88 1.49 6.53
CA VAL A 494 26.20 0.90 5.22
C VAL A 494 26.49 -0.59 5.37
N PRO A 495 26.11 -1.41 4.37
CA PRO A 495 26.54 -2.80 4.35
C PRO A 495 28.07 -2.89 4.18
N PRO A 496 28.70 -4.01 4.58
CA PRO A 496 30.15 -4.18 4.47
C PRO A 496 30.61 -4.00 3.02
N PRO A 497 31.84 -3.51 2.79
CA PRO A 497 32.41 -3.52 1.44
C PRO A 497 32.45 -4.97 0.93
N PRO A 498 32.13 -5.22 -0.35
CA PRO A 498 32.37 -6.54 -0.94
C PRO A 498 33.85 -6.89 -0.76
N ARG A 499 34.15 -8.12 -0.31
CA ARG A 499 35.53 -8.60 -0.16
C ARG A 499 36.26 -8.38 -1.48
N ALA A 500 37.35 -7.63 -1.46
CA ALA A 500 38.16 -7.34 -2.64
C ALA A 500 38.71 -8.66 -3.21
N GLY A 501 38.10 -9.12 -4.30
CA GLY A 501 38.48 -10.27 -5.08
C GLY A 501 38.41 -9.90 -6.55
N SER A 502 39.59 -9.59 -7.08
CA SER A 502 40.06 -9.42 -8.46
C SER A 502 39.06 -9.40 -9.63
N SER A 503 39.27 -8.38 -10.47
CA SER A 503 38.68 -8.16 -11.78
C SER A 503 39.03 -9.25 -12.80
N SER A 504 38.05 -10.02 -13.26
CA SER A 504 37.92 -10.52 -14.64
C SER A 504 36.55 -11.15 -14.84
N MET A 505 35.98 -10.90 -16.00
CA MET A 505 34.63 -11.30 -16.39
C MET A 505 34.46 -12.84 -16.38
N SER A 506 33.68 -13.32 -15.43
CA SER A 506 32.80 -14.51 -15.48
C SER A 506 32.23 -14.66 -14.07
N ILE A 507 31.19 -13.90 -13.75
CA ILE A 507 30.52 -13.99 -12.44
C ILE A 507 29.62 -15.22 -12.44
N VAL A 508 30.25 -16.40 -12.36
CA VAL A 508 29.64 -17.58 -11.77
C VAL A 508 29.74 -17.39 -10.26
N GLN A 509 28.80 -16.62 -9.71
CA GLN A 509 28.61 -16.60 -8.26
C GLN A 509 27.91 -17.89 -7.85
N ARG A 510 28.70 -18.95 -7.62
CA ARG A 510 28.24 -20.16 -6.95
C ARG A 510 27.97 -19.80 -5.48
N ARG A 511 26.71 -19.57 -5.12
CA ARG A 511 26.28 -19.43 -3.72
C ARG A 511 26.10 -20.84 -3.11
N PRO A 512 26.58 -21.11 -1.89
CA PRO A 512 26.40 -22.41 -1.24
C PRO A 512 24.92 -22.76 -1.08
N SER A 513 24.58 -24.03 -1.26
CA SER A 513 23.20 -24.54 -1.10
C SER A 513 22.99 -24.96 0.35
N ALA A 514 21.96 -24.43 1.01
CA ALA A 514 21.42 -25.05 2.22
C ALA A 514 20.63 -26.32 1.84
N THR A 515 20.86 -27.41 2.56
CA THR A 515 20.25 -28.74 2.35
C THR A 515 18.84 -28.88 2.92
N ASN A 516 18.29 -27.84 3.56
CA ASN A 516 16.94 -27.88 4.12
C ASN A 516 15.96 -27.10 3.22
N ALA A 517 14.79 -27.68 2.97
CA ALA A 517 13.70 -27.01 2.26
C ALA A 517 13.28 -25.74 3.04
N PRO A 518 13.34 -24.55 2.44
CA PRO A 518 12.94 -23.32 3.12
C PRO A 518 11.43 -23.29 3.31
N ASN A 519 11.00 -22.85 4.50
CA ASN A 519 9.59 -22.80 4.89
C ASN A 519 8.88 -21.63 4.17
N ARG A 520 7.67 -21.89 3.63
CA ARG A 520 6.78 -20.94 2.91
C ARG A 520 6.62 -19.55 3.56
N TRP A 521 6.89 -19.46 4.86
CA TRP A 521 6.73 -18.27 5.72
C TRP A 521 7.92 -17.28 5.73
N ALA A 522 9.00 -17.56 4.99
CA ALA A 522 10.25 -16.76 5.03
C ALA A 522 10.51 -15.88 3.78
N ALA A 523 9.54 -15.71 2.87
CA ALA A 523 9.73 -14.86 1.70
C ALA A 523 9.80 -13.36 2.07
N GLU A 524 11.01 -12.82 2.14
CA GLU A 524 11.29 -11.41 2.52
C GLU A 524 10.90 -10.37 1.45
N SER A 525 10.63 -10.81 0.20
CA SER A 525 10.20 -9.94 -0.92
C SER A 525 9.11 -10.61 -1.79
N PRO A 526 8.29 -9.82 -2.53
CA PRO A 526 7.32 -10.36 -3.49
C PRO A 526 7.95 -11.27 -4.55
N GLU A 527 9.13 -10.93 -5.06
CA GLU A 527 9.84 -11.72 -6.07
C GLU A 527 10.32 -13.07 -5.49
N LEU A 528 10.74 -13.10 -4.22
CA LEU A 528 11.07 -14.33 -3.50
C LEU A 528 9.82 -15.17 -3.24
N ALA A 529 8.69 -14.55 -2.92
CA ALA A 529 7.42 -15.26 -2.71
C ALA A 529 6.93 -15.92 -4.01
N GLU A 530 7.05 -15.23 -5.15
CA GLU A 530 6.77 -15.80 -6.47
C GLU A 530 7.73 -16.95 -6.80
N ALA A 531 9.02 -16.81 -6.49
CA ALA A 531 9.98 -17.88 -6.67
C ALA A 531 9.66 -19.11 -5.79
N MET A 532 9.24 -18.90 -4.53
CA MET A 532 8.81 -19.98 -3.65
C MET A 532 7.51 -20.65 -4.14
N ARG A 533 6.54 -19.88 -4.65
CA ARG A 533 5.34 -20.45 -5.28
C ARG A 533 5.69 -21.28 -6.51
N ALA A 534 6.64 -20.83 -7.33
CA ALA A 534 7.14 -21.61 -8.45
C ALA A 534 7.83 -22.91 -7.97
N GLU A 535 8.64 -22.86 -6.91
CA GLU A 535 9.25 -24.05 -6.28
C GLU A 535 8.18 -25.04 -5.78
N GLU A 536 7.16 -24.56 -5.08
CA GLU A 536 6.05 -25.38 -4.56
C GLU A 536 5.27 -26.03 -5.71
N ARG A 537 4.97 -25.28 -6.77
CA ARG A 537 4.25 -25.81 -7.94
C ARG A 537 5.08 -26.84 -8.70
N LEU A 538 6.39 -26.66 -8.83
CA LEU A 538 7.30 -27.65 -9.41
C LEU A 538 7.42 -28.90 -8.54
N THR A 539 7.47 -28.74 -7.22
CA THR A 539 7.48 -29.85 -6.26
C THR A 539 6.19 -30.66 -6.34
N GLY A 540 5.04 -29.98 -6.35
CA GLY A 540 3.74 -30.62 -6.54
C GLY A 540 3.58 -31.25 -7.92
N ALA A 541 4.13 -30.64 -8.98
CA ALA A 541 4.13 -31.21 -10.32
C ALA A 541 4.93 -32.52 -10.40
N ARG A 542 6.06 -32.61 -9.68
CA ARG A 542 6.84 -33.85 -9.56
C ARG A 542 6.05 -34.95 -8.84
N SER A 543 5.24 -34.61 -7.84
CA SER A 543 4.44 -35.61 -7.12
C SER A 543 3.18 -36.06 -7.89
N ALA A 544 2.58 -35.17 -8.68
CA ALA A 544 1.34 -35.44 -9.41
C ALA A 544 1.57 -35.98 -10.84
N GLY A 545 2.78 -35.77 -11.37
CA GLY A 545 3.17 -36.10 -12.73
C GLY A 545 2.42 -35.34 -13.83
N GLY A 546 2.56 -35.84 -15.05
CA GLY A 546 1.93 -35.29 -16.26
C GLY A 546 2.75 -34.21 -16.97
N PHE A 547 2.08 -33.40 -17.79
CA PHE A 547 2.69 -32.35 -18.59
C PHE A 547 2.77 -31.00 -17.85
N ARG A 548 3.91 -30.30 -17.94
CA ARG A 548 4.05 -28.91 -17.47
C ARG A 548 4.78 -28.03 -18.50
N ALA A 549 4.22 -26.86 -18.79
CA ALA A 549 4.89 -25.81 -19.55
C ALA A 549 5.53 -24.79 -18.58
N LEU A 550 6.84 -24.58 -18.72
CA LEU A 550 7.65 -23.73 -17.85
C LEU A 550 8.12 -22.50 -18.63
N THR A 551 7.63 -21.31 -18.28
CA THR A 551 8.06 -20.06 -18.94
C THR A 551 9.19 -19.39 -18.16
N VAL A 552 10.25 -18.94 -18.84
CA VAL A 552 11.41 -18.28 -18.21
C VAL A 552 11.96 -17.16 -19.10
N ARG A 553 12.55 -16.12 -18.52
CA ARG A 553 13.23 -15.07 -19.30
C ARG A 553 14.38 -15.63 -20.11
N LEU A 554 14.55 -15.16 -21.35
CA LEU A 554 15.60 -15.62 -22.27
C LEU A 554 17.01 -15.57 -21.64
N ASN A 555 17.34 -14.48 -20.93
CA ASN A 555 18.65 -14.32 -20.26
C ASN A 555 18.84 -15.23 -19.03
N ARG A 556 17.79 -15.90 -18.54
CA ARG A 556 17.81 -16.84 -17.42
C ARG A 556 17.61 -18.30 -17.85
N TYR A 557 17.42 -18.55 -19.14
CA TYR A 557 17.14 -19.87 -19.71
C TYR A 557 18.14 -20.95 -19.28
N ALA A 558 19.45 -20.66 -19.43
CA ALA A 558 20.51 -21.61 -19.10
C ALA A 558 20.56 -21.95 -17.60
N LEU A 559 20.32 -20.95 -16.74
CA LEU A 559 20.30 -21.12 -15.28
C LEU A 559 19.10 -21.94 -14.85
N ALA A 560 17.91 -21.64 -15.39
CA ALA A 560 16.70 -22.40 -15.09
C ALA A 560 16.85 -23.88 -15.50
N ARG A 561 17.43 -24.16 -16.68
CA ARG A 561 17.71 -25.55 -17.11
C ARG A 561 18.62 -26.30 -16.13
N GLN A 562 19.70 -25.67 -15.68
CA GLN A 562 20.62 -26.27 -14.71
C GLN A 562 19.93 -26.54 -13.37
N GLU A 563 19.12 -25.59 -12.91
CA GLU A 563 18.43 -25.70 -11.65
C GLU A 563 17.29 -26.74 -11.67
N LEU A 564 16.54 -26.87 -12.77
CA LEU A 564 15.54 -27.94 -12.95
C LEU A 564 16.19 -29.32 -12.88
N ALA A 565 17.31 -29.49 -13.60
CA ALA A 565 18.05 -30.75 -13.59
C ALA A 565 18.63 -31.09 -12.22
N ARG A 566 19.17 -30.09 -11.52
CA ARG A 566 19.80 -30.27 -10.21
C ARG A 566 18.81 -30.49 -9.07
N ARG A 567 17.68 -29.78 -9.07
CA ARG A 567 16.75 -29.73 -7.91
C ARG A 567 15.60 -30.73 -8.02
N PHE A 568 15.19 -31.04 -9.25
CA PHE A 568 14.02 -31.88 -9.52
C PHE A 568 14.38 -33.17 -10.27
N ASP A 569 15.68 -33.47 -10.38
CA ASP A 569 16.21 -34.59 -11.15
C ASP A 569 15.69 -34.63 -12.58
N ALA A 570 15.36 -33.45 -13.13
CA ALA A 570 14.77 -33.32 -14.45
C ALA A 570 15.82 -33.66 -15.51
N ARG A 571 15.54 -34.66 -16.35
CA ARG A 571 16.49 -35.15 -17.35
C ARG A 571 16.43 -34.27 -18.60
N PRO A 572 17.46 -33.47 -18.89
CA PRO A 572 17.41 -32.54 -20.01
C PRO A 572 17.50 -33.28 -21.34
N VAL A 573 16.55 -33.03 -22.23
CA VAL A 573 16.53 -33.53 -23.60
C VAL A 573 16.52 -32.33 -24.56
N ASN A 574 17.57 -32.23 -25.37
CA ASN A 574 17.68 -31.21 -26.39
C ASN A 574 16.90 -31.63 -27.64
N VAL A 575 15.72 -31.05 -27.84
CA VAL A 575 14.82 -31.39 -28.94
C VAL A 575 15.44 -31.06 -30.30
N ALA A 576 16.08 -29.89 -30.42
CA ALA A 576 16.78 -29.50 -31.63
C ALA A 576 17.91 -30.48 -31.99
N ALA A 577 18.68 -30.96 -31.00
CA ALA A 577 19.76 -31.91 -31.26
C ALA A 577 19.25 -33.28 -31.70
N VAL A 578 18.15 -33.78 -31.10
CA VAL A 578 17.51 -35.03 -31.53
C VAL A 578 17.02 -34.91 -32.96
N PHE A 579 16.28 -33.84 -33.28
CA PHE A 579 15.79 -33.58 -34.63
C PHE A 579 16.94 -33.44 -35.65
N LEU A 580 17.96 -32.63 -35.34
CA LEU A 580 19.09 -32.39 -36.24
C LEU A 580 19.92 -33.65 -36.48
N ARG A 581 20.01 -34.55 -35.51
CA ARG A 581 20.70 -35.84 -35.68
C ARG A 581 19.98 -36.70 -36.73
N GLU A 582 18.67 -36.85 -36.62
CA GLU A 582 17.90 -37.64 -37.58
C GLU A 582 17.88 -36.98 -38.96
N LEU A 583 17.74 -35.65 -39.02
CA LEU A 583 17.77 -34.90 -40.27
C LEU A 583 19.14 -35.04 -40.97
N ARG A 584 20.25 -34.91 -40.24
CA ARG A 584 21.60 -35.14 -40.80
C ARG A 584 21.77 -36.58 -41.27
N GLY A 585 21.28 -37.56 -40.50
CA GLY A 585 21.30 -38.97 -40.89
C GLY A 585 20.59 -39.24 -42.23
N LEU A 586 19.44 -38.61 -42.46
CA LEU A 586 18.70 -38.72 -43.73
C LEU A 586 19.46 -38.11 -44.92
N VAL A 587 20.19 -37.02 -44.68
CA VAL A 587 21.01 -36.32 -45.68
C VAL A 587 22.26 -37.12 -46.00
N ASP A 588 22.99 -37.58 -44.97
CA ASP A 588 24.25 -38.32 -45.12
C ASP A 588 24.07 -39.72 -45.70
N ALA A 589 22.86 -40.31 -45.57
CA ALA A 589 22.53 -41.61 -46.16
C ALA A 589 22.46 -41.59 -47.70
N ARG A 590 22.50 -40.42 -48.34
CA ARG A 590 22.40 -40.27 -49.80
C ARG A 590 23.50 -39.33 -50.32
N PRO A 591 24.04 -39.54 -51.53
CA PRO A 591 25.04 -38.63 -52.10
C PRO A 591 24.50 -37.22 -52.43
N LYS A 592 23.17 -37.05 -52.55
CA LYS A 592 22.47 -35.78 -52.70
C LYS A 592 21.09 -35.86 -52.01
N PRO A 593 20.57 -34.77 -51.44
CA PRO A 593 21.13 -33.41 -51.34
C PRO A 593 22.31 -33.33 -50.36
N THR A 594 23.18 -32.34 -50.51
CA THR A 594 24.24 -32.05 -49.51
C THR A 594 23.66 -31.25 -48.34
N TRP A 595 24.34 -31.24 -47.18
CA TRP A 595 23.92 -30.40 -46.04
C TRP A 595 23.81 -28.91 -46.40
N GLU A 596 24.70 -28.41 -47.26
CA GLU A 596 24.65 -27.04 -47.79
C GLU A 596 23.38 -26.79 -48.62
N THR A 597 22.91 -27.79 -49.37
CA THR A 597 21.66 -27.71 -50.14
C THR A 597 20.45 -27.63 -49.20
N VAL A 598 20.49 -28.33 -48.07
CA VAL A 598 19.46 -28.30 -47.03
C VAL A 598 19.41 -26.94 -46.33
N LEU A 599 20.56 -26.37 -45.98
CA LEU A 599 20.65 -25.00 -45.44
C LEU A 599 20.12 -23.95 -46.44
N GLY A 600 20.47 -24.10 -47.72
CA GLY A 600 19.93 -23.25 -48.79
C GLY A 600 18.41 -23.37 -48.95
N ALA A 601 17.85 -24.56 -48.72
CA ALA A 601 16.41 -24.78 -48.73
C ALA A 601 15.70 -24.21 -47.48
N ASP A 602 16.37 -24.11 -46.33
CA ASP A 602 15.81 -23.56 -45.08
C ASP A 602 15.60 -22.03 -45.15
N VAL A 603 16.41 -21.35 -45.96
CA VAL A 603 16.33 -19.89 -46.19
C VAL A 603 15.50 -19.58 -47.45
N ALA A 604 15.06 -20.60 -48.20
CA ALA A 604 14.28 -20.42 -49.42
C ALA A 604 12.86 -19.90 -49.12
N GLU A 605 12.27 -19.18 -50.08
CA GLU A 605 10.92 -18.63 -49.96
C GLU A 605 9.88 -19.72 -49.69
N ALA A 606 8.93 -19.44 -48.80
CA ALA A 606 7.87 -20.35 -48.41
C ALA A 606 7.03 -20.75 -49.63
N GLY A 607 6.83 -22.06 -49.84
CA GLY A 607 6.10 -22.60 -51.00
C GLY A 607 6.96 -22.84 -52.24
N SER A 608 8.24 -22.46 -52.23
CA SER A 608 9.19 -22.85 -53.30
C SER A 608 9.41 -24.37 -53.33
N ARG A 609 9.81 -24.90 -54.50
CA ARG A 609 10.09 -26.35 -54.66
C ARG A 609 11.15 -26.85 -53.66
N SER A 610 12.14 -26.03 -53.35
CA SER A 610 13.19 -26.36 -52.37
C SER A 610 12.63 -26.40 -50.95
N ALA A 611 11.78 -25.45 -50.57
CA ALA A 611 11.11 -25.44 -49.25
C ALA A 611 10.14 -26.63 -49.08
N ILE A 612 9.39 -26.99 -50.12
CA ILE A 612 8.49 -28.16 -50.10
C ILE A 612 9.28 -29.45 -49.91
N LYS A 613 10.38 -29.63 -50.66
CA LYS A 613 11.25 -30.79 -50.53
C LYS A 613 11.93 -30.85 -49.16
N LEU A 614 12.32 -29.71 -48.59
CA LEU A 614 12.81 -29.66 -47.21
C LEU A 614 11.73 -30.14 -46.24
N GLY A 615 10.48 -29.73 -46.43
CA GLY A 615 9.32 -30.22 -45.68
C GLY A 615 9.21 -31.74 -45.64
N GLU A 616 9.44 -32.43 -46.76
CA GLU A 616 9.45 -33.92 -46.80
C GLU A 616 10.53 -34.53 -45.90
N TYR A 617 11.76 -33.96 -45.93
CA TYR A 617 12.86 -34.41 -45.07
C TYR A 617 12.61 -34.10 -43.60
N VAL A 618 12.01 -32.94 -43.32
CA VAL A 618 11.63 -32.51 -41.97
C VAL A 618 10.58 -33.44 -41.38
N GLU A 619 9.52 -33.77 -42.14
CA GLU A 619 8.49 -34.74 -41.73
C GLU A 619 9.11 -36.12 -41.45
N GLN A 620 9.97 -36.60 -42.35
CA GLN A 620 10.65 -37.88 -42.16
C GLN A 620 11.59 -37.88 -40.96
N ALA A 621 12.31 -36.77 -40.72
CA ALA A 621 13.16 -36.61 -39.54
C ALA A 621 12.33 -36.62 -38.24
N TRP A 622 11.19 -35.94 -38.21
CA TRP A 622 10.27 -35.99 -37.07
C TRP A 622 9.70 -37.39 -36.84
N HIS A 623 9.34 -38.11 -37.91
CA HIS A 623 8.88 -39.50 -37.81
C HIS A 623 9.90 -40.42 -37.14
N LEU A 624 11.20 -40.20 -37.38
CA LEU A 624 12.29 -40.93 -36.73
C LEU A 624 12.59 -40.41 -35.32
N ALA A 625 12.48 -39.11 -35.08
CA ALA A 625 12.81 -38.47 -33.80
C ALA A 625 11.76 -38.72 -32.71
N VAL A 626 10.46 -38.68 -33.05
CA VAL A 626 9.36 -38.77 -32.09
C VAL A 626 9.38 -40.07 -31.25
N PRO A 627 9.61 -41.27 -31.82
CA PRO A 627 9.76 -42.49 -31.03
C PRO A 627 10.87 -42.40 -29.97
N SER A 628 12.00 -41.75 -30.29
CA SER A 628 13.08 -41.56 -29.32
C SER A 628 12.67 -40.60 -28.19
N LEU A 629 11.87 -39.57 -28.48
CA LEU A 629 11.32 -38.66 -27.47
C LEU A 629 10.27 -39.35 -26.58
N HIS A 630 9.43 -40.23 -27.15
CA HIS A 630 8.50 -41.04 -26.36
C HIS A 630 9.22 -42.06 -25.48
N ALA A 631 10.30 -42.68 -25.97
CA ALA A 631 11.10 -43.63 -25.19
C ALA A 631 11.76 -42.98 -23.95
N GLU A 632 11.95 -41.65 -23.97
CA GLU A 632 12.42 -40.92 -22.80
C GLU A 632 11.36 -40.80 -21.70
N LEU A 633 10.06 -40.84 -22.04
CA LEU A 633 8.97 -40.84 -21.05
C LEU A 633 8.92 -42.20 -20.34
N ARG A 634 9.36 -42.21 -19.08
CA ARG A 634 9.36 -43.39 -18.22
C ARG A 634 8.78 -43.01 -16.87
N ALA A 635 7.74 -43.72 -16.43
CA ALA A 635 7.00 -43.44 -15.20
C ALA A 635 7.90 -43.34 -13.95
N ASP A 636 8.96 -44.14 -13.87
CA ASP A 636 9.83 -44.20 -12.67
C ASP A 636 11.16 -43.43 -12.79
N ALA A 637 11.37 -42.67 -13.88
CA ALA A 637 12.67 -42.05 -14.19
C ALA A 637 12.75 -40.53 -13.95
N GLY A 638 11.73 -39.93 -13.33
CA GLY A 638 11.59 -38.49 -13.12
C GLY A 638 11.27 -37.69 -14.39
N PRO A 639 11.08 -36.36 -14.28
CA PRO A 639 10.61 -35.51 -15.36
C PRO A 639 11.61 -35.40 -16.51
N VAL A 640 11.13 -35.64 -17.74
CA VAL A 640 11.86 -35.30 -18.96
C VAL A 640 11.73 -33.81 -19.21
N LEU A 641 12.85 -33.09 -19.23
CA LEU A 641 12.90 -31.65 -19.50
C LEU A 641 13.25 -31.39 -20.97
N LEU A 642 12.24 -31.12 -21.78
CA LEU A 642 12.44 -30.67 -23.16
C LEU A 642 12.95 -29.23 -23.20
N HIS A 643 14.07 -29.04 -23.86
CA HIS A 643 14.68 -27.73 -24.10
C HIS A 643 15.11 -27.59 -25.57
N ASP A 644 15.37 -26.36 -26.00
CA ASP A 644 15.58 -25.99 -27.41
C ASP A 644 14.46 -26.48 -28.34
N ALA A 645 13.22 -26.43 -27.85
CA ALA A 645 12.02 -26.99 -28.50
C ALA A 645 11.40 -26.09 -29.59
N ALA A 646 11.95 -24.89 -29.83
CA ALA A 646 11.45 -23.95 -30.83
C ALA A 646 11.43 -24.55 -32.26
N VAL A 647 12.26 -25.55 -32.54
CA VAL A 647 12.25 -26.31 -33.81
C VAL A 647 10.91 -26.96 -34.11
N LEU A 648 10.12 -27.34 -33.09
CA LEU A 648 8.78 -27.90 -33.27
C LEU A 648 7.82 -26.87 -33.89
N ALA A 649 7.91 -25.62 -33.45
CA ALA A 649 7.11 -24.53 -33.99
C ALA A 649 7.62 -24.07 -35.37
N ARG A 650 8.94 -23.86 -35.50
CA ARG A 650 9.59 -23.43 -36.76
C ARG A 650 9.28 -24.39 -37.91
N TYR A 651 9.30 -25.69 -37.64
CA TYR A 651 9.05 -26.74 -38.62
C TYR A 651 7.65 -27.35 -38.55
N ARG A 652 6.67 -26.61 -37.98
CA ARG A 652 5.23 -26.95 -37.98
C ARG A 652 4.87 -28.33 -37.41
N ALA A 653 5.65 -28.85 -36.47
CA ALA A 653 5.45 -30.15 -35.81
C ALA A 653 4.84 -29.99 -34.40
N MET A 654 3.98 -28.99 -34.19
CA MET A 654 3.38 -28.73 -32.88
C MET A 654 2.40 -29.84 -32.46
N GLU A 655 1.79 -30.56 -33.40
CA GLU A 655 0.97 -31.74 -33.08
C GLU A 655 1.78 -32.84 -32.38
N ARG A 656 3.08 -32.97 -32.67
CA ARG A 656 3.96 -33.96 -32.01
C ARG A 656 4.20 -33.64 -30.54
N LEU A 657 4.30 -32.34 -30.23
CA LEU A 657 4.36 -31.89 -28.84
C LEU A 657 3.05 -32.19 -28.11
N HIS A 658 1.91 -32.05 -28.79
CA HIS A 658 0.60 -32.36 -28.23
C HIS A 658 0.47 -33.86 -27.93
N GLU A 659 0.88 -34.74 -28.86
CA GLU A 659 0.93 -36.20 -28.68
C GLU A 659 1.79 -36.60 -27.46
N LEU A 660 2.97 -35.99 -27.30
CA LEU A 660 3.86 -36.20 -26.15
C LEU A 660 3.23 -35.70 -24.83
N ALA A 661 2.59 -34.53 -24.86
CA ALA A 661 1.90 -33.97 -23.70
C ALA A 661 0.71 -34.83 -23.26
N ASP A 662 -0.08 -35.35 -24.20
CA ASP A 662 -1.20 -36.24 -23.93
C ASP A 662 -0.75 -37.59 -23.39
N ALA A 663 0.34 -38.15 -23.92
CA ALA A 663 0.95 -39.36 -23.34
C ALA A 663 1.39 -39.14 -21.88
N ALA A 664 1.99 -37.98 -21.58
CA ALA A 664 2.36 -37.63 -20.21
C ALA A 664 1.13 -37.45 -19.30
N ARG A 665 0.09 -36.75 -19.76
CA ARG A 665 -1.21 -36.63 -19.04
C ARG A 665 -1.86 -38.00 -18.79
N GLY A 666 -1.72 -38.93 -19.74
CA GLY A 666 -2.19 -40.30 -19.65
C GLY A 666 -1.33 -41.23 -18.77
N GLY A 667 -0.26 -40.72 -18.16
CA GLY A 667 0.56 -41.46 -17.19
C GLY A 667 1.75 -42.21 -17.80
N ALA A 668 2.13 -41.94 -19.05
CA ALA A 668 3.34 -42.54 -19.66
C ALA A 668 4.65 -42.07 -18.99
N GLY A 669 4.60 -40.95 -18.26
CA GLY A 669 5.71 -40.37 -17.54
C GLY A 669 5.50 -38.87 -17.33
N GLU A 670 6.51 -38.22 -16.75
CA GLU A 670 6.48 -36.79 -16.47
C GLU A 670 7.19 -36.00 -17.58
N LEU A 671 6.54 -34.95 -18.09
CA LEU A 671 7.05 -34.14 -19.20
C LEU A 671 7.03 -32.65 -18.88
N TRP A 672 8.20 -32.03 -18.83
CA TRP A 672 8.35 -30.59 -18.64
C TRP A 672 8.91 -29.94 -19.90
N LEU A 673 8.28 -28.85 -20.35
CA LEU A 673 8.71 -28.09 -21.52
C LEU A 673 9.24 -26.71 -21.08
N LEU A 674 10.48 -26.38 -21.40
CA LEU A 674 11.07 -25.08 -21.08
C LEU A 674 10.93 -24.08 -22.23
N CYS A 675 10.08 -23.06 -22.04
CA CYS A 675 9.76 -22.01 -23.01
C CYS A 675 10.51 -20.70 -22.66
N PRO A 676 11.50 -20.28 -23.45
CA PRO A 676 12.12 -18.96 -23.28
C PRO A 676 11.17 -17.86 -23.77
N MET A 677 10.85 -16.90 -22.90
CA MET A 677 9.92 -15.79 -23.15
C MET A 677 10.57 -14.44 -22.80
N GLU A 678 10.05 -13.34 -23.34
CA GLU A 678 10.42 -11.98 -22.89
C GLU A 678 9.78 -11.66 -21.54
N ASP A 679 8.49 -11.99 -21.40
CA ASP A 679 7.74 -11.95 -20.15
C ASP A 679 7.23 -13.35 -19.76
N PRO A 680 7.77 -13.96 -18.68
CA PRO A 680 7.33 -15.26 -18.18
C PRO A 680 5.86 -15.29 -17.74
N GLY A 681 5.25 -14.15 -17.43
CA GLY A 681 3.85 -14.04 -17.02
C GLY A 681 2.83 -14.15 -18.16
N THR A 682 3.29 -14.32 -19.39
CA THR A 682 2.43 -14.50 -20.58
C THR A 682 2.32 -15.97 -20.98
N LEU A 683 1.24 -16.31 -21.68
CA LEU A 683 0.94 -17.68 -22.12
C LEU A 683 2.16 -18.31 -22.84
N PRO A 684 2.53 -19.57 -22.53
CA PRO A 684 3.73 -20.20 -23.09
C PRO A 684 3.68 -20.27 -24.61
N LYS A 685 4.78 -19.84 -25.24
CA LYS A 685 4.96 -19.88 -26.69
C LYS A 685 6.31 -20.47 -27.05
N LEU A 686 6.37 -21.10 -28.22
CA LEU A 686 7.59 -21.51 -28.90
C LEU A 686 7.57 -20.87 -30.29
N ASP A 687 8.56 -20.04 -30.61
CA ASP A 687 8.68 -19.36 -31.91
C ASP A 687 7.36 -18.70 -32.40
N GLY A 688 6.64 -18.06 -31.47
CA GLY A 688 5.34 -17.41 -31.73
C GLY A 688 4.12 -18.32 -31.68
N ALA A 689 4.27 -19.65 -31.78
CA ALA A 689 3.19 -20.62 -31.64
C ALA A 689 2.84 -20.84 -30.17
N VAL A 690 1.54 -20.82 -29.84
CA VAL A 690 1.04 -21.05 -28.48
C VAL A 690 1.14 -22.53 -28.11
N VAL A 691 1.66 -22.81 -26.92
CA VAL A 691 1.64 -24.16 -26.33
C VAL A 691 0.31 -24.34 -25.58
N PRO A 692 -0.54 -25.32 -25.95
CA PRO A 692 -1.79 -25.57 -25.25
C PRO A 692 -1.52 -26.14 -23.86
N VAL A 693 -2.08 -25.50 -22.85
CA VAL A 693 -1.93 -25.85 -21.43
C VAL A 693 -3.31 -25.92 -20.77
N GLY A 694 -3.54 -26.95 -19.96
CA GLY A 694 -4.71 -27.07 -19.09
C GLY A 694 -4.53 -26.32 -17.76
N ASP A 695 -5.57 -26.40 -16.92
CA ASP A 695 -5.54 -25.80 -15.58
C ASP A 695 -4.38 -26.37 -14.75
N ASN A 696 -3.60 -25.48 -14.14
CA ASN A 696 -2.38 -25.80 -13.37
C ASN A 696 -1.20 -26.40 -14.14
N GLU A 697 -1.26 -26.56 -15.47
CA GLU A 697 -0.15 -27.10 -16.27
C GLU A 697 0.93 -26.05 -16.62
N TRP A 698 0.63 -24.77 -16.47
CA TRP A 698 1.58 -23.68 -16.75
C TRP A 698 2.18 -23.09 -15.48
N ILE A 699 3.51 -23.08 -15.40
CA ILE A 699 4.28 -22.49 -14.30
C ILE A 699 5.24 -21.44 -14.86
N ALA A 700 5.08 -20.18 -14.43
CA ALA A 700 6.06 -19.14 -14.68
C ALA A 700 7.23 -19.27 -13.70
N LEU A 701 8.46 -19.19 -14.21
CA LEU A 701 9.71 -19.23 -13.45
C LEU A 701 10.26 -17.80 -13.33
N PRO A 702 10.11 -17.13 -12.17
CA PRO A 702 10.63 -15.78 -11.96
C PRO A 702 12.16 -15.74 -11.98
N ASP A 703 12.73 -14.55 -12.24
CA ASP A 703 14.18 -14.36 -12.24
C ASP A 703 14.82 -14.78 -10.91
N ALA A 704 14.16 -14.47 -9.79
CA ALA A 704 14.58 -14.86 -8.44
C ALA A 704 14.64 -16.39 -8.26
N TRP A 705 13.77 -17.14 -8.93
CA TRP A 705 13.80 -18.61 -8.91
C TRP A 705 14.95 -19.17 -9.74
N ALA A 706 15.18 -18.60 -10.93
CA ALA A 706 16.20 -19.06 -11.85
C ALA A 706 17.62 -18.82 -11.31
N VAL A 707 17.82 -17.74 -10.54
CA VAL A 707 19.09 -17.47 -9.83
C VAL A 707 19.14 -18.12 -8.44
N ASN A 708 18.14 -18.94 -8.08
CA ASN A 708 18.03 -19.65 -6.81
C ASN A 708 18.10 -18.74 -5.57
N ALA A 709 17.55 -17.52 -5.66
CA ALA A 709 17.59 -16.55 -4.57
C ALA A 709 16.76 -17.00 -3.36
N HIS A 710 15.61 -17.65 -3.61
CA HIS A 710 14.66 -18.12 -2.58
C HIS A 710 15.19 -19.24 -1.68
N ARG A 711 16.31 -19.89 -2.04
CA ARG A 711 16.97 -20.91 -1.22
C ARG A 711 18.30 -20.44 -0.64
N SER A 712 18.62 -19.16 -0.75
CA SER A 712 19.94 -18.61 -0.41
C SER A 712 20.04 -17.95 0.97
N SER A 713 19.06 -18.16 1.87
CA SER A 713 19.10 -17.71 3.26
C SER A 713 19.11 -18.89 4.24
N ILE A 714 20.24 -19.05 4.93
CA ILE A 714 20.50 -19.47 6.32
C ILE A 714 22.00 -19.84 6.36
N PRO A 715 22.90 -18.97 6.85
CA PRO A 715 24.14 -19.44 7.44
C PRO A 715 23.79 -20.22 8.72
N ALA A 716 24.41 -21.40 8.87
CA ALA A 716 24.24 -22.29 10.02
C ALA A 716 24.49 -21.60 11.37
#